data_AF-A0A936L1F6-F1
#
_entry.id   AF-A0A936L1F6-F1
#
_cell.length_a   1.000
_cell.length_b   1.000
_cell.length_c   1.000
_cell.angle_alpha   90.00
_cell.angle_beta   90.00
_cell.angle_gamma   90.00
#
_symmetry.space_group_name_H-M   'P 1'
#
loop_
_entity.id
_entity.type
_entity.pdbx_description
1 polymer ?
#
loop_
_entity_poly.entity_id
_entity_poly.type
_entity_poly.pdbx_seq_one_letter_code
_entity_poly.pdbx_strand_id
1 'polypeptide(L)'
;MSSIKASARSYPDNWSDIDKTLYNRSVRVFDTVRKVLSVKLKLHAEANVLQGDIFLFNHFSRFETFIPQFLIYEQTGAYSCAIASGEFFQQDTVLARYLQRVGVFPHDHDRLFPLLTTQILRGRKVIIFPEGSMIKDHRVIDDKGNYGIYSRMTGLRRKQHTGSAVLAQGVEAVKMIIRRAYNEKDHDKLVWWKDQLKLDSLDQLLTSALKSTRIVPANITFYPIRTSENLLLKAVDFFTDSLSLRQTEELLIEGNIVLKNTDMDIRLGRPIEPFEHKSFGSQYLLKEVIAEIKSVDDIFNLQANPLNWQQKLLGYYFKEAANATRDQYMEEIYLNVTINLSHLASTLIMYLIKQGQLQIERQRFFTALYIAVKHLQNNSHINLHRSLLNPVDYSELISGTNSRFESFIAEAKNCGLLAEYKTRYHLLPKLLEDHDFDSIRLENIISVYDNEAKPIGVVRDTLIKALNECDDIDQRELAAWHFEDECRDLMWETHAYNKPIYDDINRHETASEDPSPFFLQPTDGNGIGVLLVHGLLANPAEVRNYGDYLVKQGYTVLGIRLKGHGSSPYALQNQSWQDWYQSVVRGFKMIKTHCNRIFVTGFSTGGALALKLAADHYPEIIGISAVAVPIKFINPAFMLVPLLHGTNKLVDWISSFEGVKPFIENPTEHPTINYRHVPVKCLYQLRLLIDSMNDFLPLCTAPVQVVQGDNDPIVSFRSAQEVMNKLGGKNNTLKMISSNRHGILHENIGGTWESIDEFMKECIDETNAK
;
A
#
# COMPACT_ATOMS: atom_id res chain seq x y z
N MET A 1 -17.84 -49.50 27.35
CA MET A 1 -16.74 -50.42 26.99
C MET A 1 -16.47 -50.20 25.51
N SER A 2 -15.31 -49.77 25.02
CA SER A 2 -13.95 -49.74 25.52
C SER A 2 -13.31 -48.36 25.28
N SER A 3 -12.47 -47.97 26.23
CA SER A 3 -11.60 -46.81 26.20
C SER A 3 -10.50 -46.96 25.15
N ILE A 4 -10.38 -45.99 24.25
CA ILE A 4 -9.09 -45.66 23.63
C ILE A 4 -8.73 -44.27 24.16
N LYS A 5 -8.15 -44.24 25.37
CA LYS A 5 -7.30 -43.12 25.78
C LYS A 5 -6.10 -43.16 24.83
N ALA A 6 -6.05 -42.25 23.87
CA ALA A 6 -4.81 -41.95 23.19
C ALA A 6 -3.76 -41.65 24.28
N SER A 7 -2.65 -42.40 24.28
CA SER A 7 -1.54 -42.15 25.20
C SER A 7 -1.01 -40.74 24.95
N ALA A 8 -1.33 -39.80 25.82
CA ALA A 8 -0.70 -38.48 25.83
C ALA A 8 0.80 -38.71 26.10
N ARG A 9 1.62 -38.55 25.07
CA ARG A 9 3.08 -38.57 25.21
C ARG A 9 3.46 -37.29 25.97
N SER A 10 4.13 -37.40 27.10
CA SER A 10 4.59 -36.21 27.83
C SER A 10 5.84 -35.66 27.13
N TYR A 11 5.83 -34.36 26.86
CA TYR A 11 7.01 -33.63 26.39
C TYR A 11 8.08 -33.60 27.49
N PRO A 12 9.38 -33.48 27.15
CA PRO A 12 10.41 -33.37 28.17
C PRO A 12 10.27 -32.08 28.98
N ASP A 13 10.38 -32.18 30.32
CA ASP A 13 10.25 -31.02 31.22
C ASP A 13 11.26 -29.89 30.94
N ASN A 14 12.41 -30.26 30.35
CA ASN A 14 13.44 -29.32 29.92
C ASN A 14 13.44 -29.21 28.39
N TRP A 15 12.81 -28.15 27.87
CA TRP A 15 12.88 -27.80 26.45
C TRP A 15 14.24 -27.19 26.10
N SER A 16 14.80 -27.54 24.93
CA SER A 16 16.12 -27.05 24.52
C SER A 16 16.11 -25.54 24.32
N ASP A 17 17.23 -24.91 24.65
CA ASP A 17 17.43 -23.49 24.39
C ASP A 17 17.65 -23.20 22.89
N ILE A 18 17.43 -21.96 22.45
CA ILE A 18 17.59 -21.59 21.04
C ILE A 18 19.04 -21.79 20.59
N ASP A 19 19.22 -22.58 19.54
CA ASP A 19 20.49 -22.67 18.83
C ASP A 19 20.69 -21.41 17.97
N LYS A 20 21.46 -20.46 18.50
CA LYS A 20 21.75 -19.18 17.85
C LYS A 20 22.39 -19.35 16.47
N THR A 21 23.22 -20.37 16.27
CA THR A 21 23.90 -20.60 14.99
C THR A 21 22.91 -21.05 13.93
N LEU A 22 22.04 -22.00 14.28
CA LEU A 22 20.96 -22.46 13.40
C LEU A 22 19.97 -21.33 13.11
N TYR A 23 19.55 -20.58 14.14
CA TYR A 23 18.61 -19.46 14.01
C TYR A 23 19.12 -18.40 13.05
N ASN A 24 20.38 -17.97 13.20
CA ASN A 24 21.00 -16.97 12.32
C ASN A 24 21.14 -17.47 10.87
N ARG A 25 21.37 -18.78 10.69
CA ARG A 25 21.34 -19.39 9.35
C ARG A 25 19.93 -19.34 8.76
N SER A 26 18.89 -19.63 9.55
CA SER A 26 17.50 -19.55 9.11
C SER A 26 17.10 -18.13 8.68
N VAL A 27 17.55 -17.09 9.39
CA VAL A 27 17.33 -15.69 9.01
C VAL A 27 17.87 -15.40 7.60
N ARG A 28 19.10 -15.84 7.29
CA ARG A 28 19.71 -15.64 5.96
C ARG A 28 18.98 -16.41 4.85
N VAL A 29 18.50 -17.62 5.16
CA VAL A 29 17.69 -18.40 4.22
C VAL A 29 16.36 -17.70 3.97
N PHE A 30 15.72 -17.18 5.02
CA PHE A 30 14.48 -16.41 4.92
C PHE A 30 14.64 -15.18 4.02
N ASP A 31 15.74 -14.43 4.13
CA ASP A 31 16.02 -13.30 3.23
C ASP A 31 16.11 -13.70 1.76
N THR A 32 16.65 -14.89 1.50
CA THR A 32 16.74 -15.44 0.15
C THR A 32 15.37 -15.84 -0.38
N VAL A 33 14.58 -16.53 0.46
CA VAL A 33 13.20 -16.93 0.16
C VAL A 33 12.31 -15.70 -0.08
N ARG A 34 12.42 -14.66 0.75
CA ARG A 34 11.71 -13.37 0.59
C ARG A 34 11.92 -12.76 -0.80
N LYS A 35 13.17 -12.78 -1.29
CA LYS A 35 13.53 -12.26 -2.63
C LYS A 35 12.96 -13.13 -3.76
N VAL A 36 13.02 -14.46 -3.62
CA VAL A 36 12.52 -15.40 -4.65
C VAL A 36 10.99 -15.35 -4.75
N LEU A 37 10.30 -15.25 -3.62
CA LEU A 37 8.84 -15.26 -3.54
C LEU A 37 8.18 -13.93 -3.96
N SER A 38 8.97 -12.87 -4.16
CA SER A 38 8.49 -11.54 -4.58
C SER A 38 7.36 -10.97 -3.69
N VAL A 39 7.31 -11.36 -2.42
CA VAL A 39 6.37 -10.81 -1.43
C VAL A 39 6.92 -9.47 -0.96
N LYS A 40 6.15 -8.40 -1.14
CA LYS A 40 6.54 -7.07 -0.66
C LYS A 40 6.09 -6.92 0.78
N LEU A 41 7.02 -7.19 1.69
CA LEU A 41 6.76 -7.08 3.12
C LEU A 41 6.94 -5.65 3.60
N LYS A 42 5.94 -5.10 4.28
CA LYS A 42 6.02 -3.78 4.91
C LYS A 42 5.64 -3.89 6.38
N LEU A 43 6.61 -3.66 7.27
CA LEU A 43 6.39 -3.53 8.69
C LEU A 43 6.16 -2.07 9.06
N HIS A 44 5.06 -1.80 9.75
CA HIS A 44 4.72 -0.52 10.36
C HIS A 44 4.86 -0.66 11.87
N ALA A 45 5.94 -0.09 12.42
CA ALA A 45 6.24 -0.17 13.83
C ALA A 45 7.00 1.09 14.28
N GLU A 46 6.59 1.66 15.41
CA GLU A 46 7.40 2.64 16.11
C GLU A 46 8.52 1.95 16.90
N ALA A 47 9.65 2.64 17.12
CA ALA A 47 10.83 2.06 17.77
C ALA A 47 10.57 1.57 19.21
N ASN A 48 9.66 2.23 19.93
CA ASN A 48 9.21 1.86 21.27
C ASN A 48 8.37 0.56 21.30
N VAL A 49 7.60 0.27 20.24
CA VAL A 49 6.73 -0.90 20.13
C VAL A 49 7.55 -2.18 19.98
N LEU A 50 8.66 -2.09 19.25
CA LEU A 50 9.61 -3.19 19.07
C LEU A 50 10.28 -3.66 20.39
N GLN A 51 10.19 -2.86 21.46
CA GLN A 51 10.67 -3.26 22.78
C GLN A 51 9.70 -4.19 23.54
N GLY A 52 8.51 -4.48 22.99
CA GLY A 52 7.55 -5.42 23.56
C GLY A 52 8.12 -6.82 23.78
N ASP A 53 7.43 -7.63 24.59
CA ASP A 53 7.91 -8.95 25.01
C ASP A 53 7.10 -10.08 24.36
N ILE A 54 5.78 -9.88 24.24
CA ILE A 54 4.84 -10.85 23.66
C ILE A 54 4.17 -10.19 22.45
N PHE A 55 4.40 -10.69 21.25
CA PHE A 55 3.81 -10.18 20.01
C PHE A 55 2.68 -11.10 19.56
N LEU A 56 1.51 -10.51 19.32
CA LEU A 56 0.30 -11.21 18.94
C LEU A 56 -0.08 -10.88 17.51
N PHE A 57 -0.15 -11.87 16.62
CA PHE A 57 -0.53 -11.66 15.23
C PHE A 57 -1.88 -12.34 14.95
N ASN A 58 -2.76 -11.69 14.17
CA ASN A 58 -3.88 -12.41 13.54
C ASN A 58 -3.34 -13.45 12.55
N HIS A 59 -4.17 -14.46 12.25
CA HIS A 59 -3.77 -15.56 11.39
C HIS A 59 -4.61 -15.62 10.10
N PHE A 60 -4.00 -15.28 8.96
CA PHE A 60 -4.53 -15.55 7.64
C PHE A 60 -4.16 -16.99 7.20
N SER A 61 -2.95 -17.29 6.72
CA SER A 61 -2.47 -18.62 6.34
C SER A 61 -1.45 -19.25 7.30
N ARG A 62 -1.21 -20.56 7.18
CA ARG A 62 -0.11 -21.23 7.92
C ARG A 62 1.26 -20.71 7.51
N PHE A 63 1.38 -20.26 6.26
CA PHE A 63 2.65 -19.81 5.70
C PHE A 63 3.21 -18.61 6.46
N GLU A 64 2.39 -17.64 6.87
CA GLU A 64 2.94 -16.47 7.57
C GLU A 64 3.40 -16.74 8.99
N THR A 65 3.02 -17.86 9.61
CA THR A 65 3.41 -18.14 11.00
C THR A 65 4.92 -18.23 11.22
N PHE A 66 5.68 -18.38 10.14
CA PHE A 66 7.14 -18.40 10.16
C PHE A 66 7.80 -17.03 9.95
N ILE A 67 7.04 -16.01 9.57
CA ILE A 67 7.57 -14.71 9.13
C ILE A 67 7.87 -13.77 10.32
N PRO A 68 6.96 -13.56 11.28
CA PRO A 68 7.14 -12.57 12.34
C PRO A 68 8.43 -12.68 13.15
N GLN A 69 8.86 -13.90 13.51
CA GLN A 69 10.06 -14.12 14.32
C GLN A 69 11.33 -13.58 13.64
N PHE A 70 11.44 -13.72 12.32
CA PHE A 70 12.61 -13.25 11.57
C PHE A 70 12.57 -11.75 11.37
N LEU A 71 11.38 -11.17 11.21
CA LEU A 71 11.20 -9.71 11.14
C LEU A 71 11.56 -9.02 12.45
N ILE A 72 11.08 -9.56 13.57
CA ILE A 72 11.42 -9.01 14.89
C ILE A 72 12.93 -9.13 15.13
N TYR A 73 13.57 -10.22 14.70
CA TYR A 73 15.02 -10.35 14.76
C TYR A 73 15.74 -9.32 13.88
N GLU A 74 15.32 -9.10 12.62
CA GLU A 74 15.90 -8.11 11.71
C GLU A 74 15.85 -6.69 12.30
N GLN A 75 14.77 -6.35 13.01
CA GLN A 75 14.56 -5.01 13.58
C GLN A 75 15.18 -4.80 14.97
N THR A 76 15.29 -5.86 15.78
CA THR A 76 15.67 -5.72 17.20
C THR A 76 16.94 -6.47 17.59
N GLY A 77 17.39 -7.41 16.77
CA GLY A 77 18.44 -8.38 17.11
C GLY A 77 18.05 -9.40 18.17
N ALA A 78 16.81 -9.34 18.70
CA ALA A 78 16.34 -10.25 19.75
C ALA A 78 15.86 -11.57 19.14
N TYR A 79 16.26 -12.68 19.77
CA TYR A 79 15.75 -14.01 19.42
C TYR A 79 14.29 -14.14 19.87
N SER A 80 13.48 -14.77 19.03
CA SER A 80 12.05 -14.98 19.30
C SER A 80 11.73 -16.46 19.46
N CYS A 81 10.89 -16.78 20.44
CA CYS A 81 10.22 -18.06 20.58
C CYS A 81 8.85 -18.00 19.90
N ALA A 82 8.33 -19.13 19.43
CA ALA A 82 6.99 -19.23 18.86
C ALA A 82 6.25 -20.46 19.38
N ILE A 83 4.93 -20.53 19.14
CA ILE A 83 4.07 -21.64 19.54
C ILE A 83 3.51 -22.31 18.28
N ALA A 84 3.49 -23.64 18.24
CA ALA A 84 2.94 -24.41 17.12
C ALA A 84 2.06 -25.58 17.57
N SER A 85 1.33 -26.17 16.62
CA SER A 85 0.52 -27.37 16.85
C SER A 85 1.40 -28.54 17.33
N GLY A 86 0.94 -29.30 18.33
CA GLY A 86 1.60 -30.50 18.83
C GLY A 86 1.80 -31.57 17.75
N GLU A 87 0.97 -31.54 16.69
CA GLU A 87 1.09 -32.42 15.52
C GLU A 87 2.49 -32.38 14.87
N PHE A 88 3.16 -31.22 14.87
CA PHE A 88 4.52 -31.08 14.34
C PHE A 88 5.59 -31.80 15.17
N PHE A 89 5.25 -32.24 16.38
CA PHE A 89 6.16 -32.87 17.34
C PHE A 89 5.79 -34.32 17.66
N GLN A 90 4.75 -34.88 17.02
CA GLN A 90 4.32 -36.26 17.27
C GLN A 90 5.37 -37.30 16.84
N GLN A 91 6.12 -36.98 15.78
CA GLN A 91 7.20 -37.80 15.23
C GLN A 91 8.53 -37.03 15.32
N ASP A 92 9.64 -37.74 15.59
CA ASP A 92 10.99 -37.17 15.61
C ASP A 92 11.53 -36.92 14.19
N THR A 93 10.89 -36.00 13.48
CA THR A 93 11.24 -35.64 12.10
C THR A 93 12.37 -34.61 12.07
N VAL A 94 12.94 -34.37 10.88
CA VAL A 94 13.90 -33.27 10.67
C VAL A 94 13.26 -31.92 11.02
N LEU A 95 12.00 -31.72 10.65
CA LEU A 95 11.25 -30.51 10.97
C LEU A 95 10.99 -30.37 12.47
N ALA A 96 10.58 -31.43 13.16
CA ALA A 96 10.36 -31.40 14.60
C ALA A 96 11.63 -30.95 15.36
N ARG A 97 12.78 -31.55 15.02
CA ARG A 97 14.09 -31.17 15.58
C ARG A 97 14.51 -29.75 15.20
N TYR A 98 14.22 -29.33 13.98
CA TYR A 98 14.48 -27.96 13.53
C TYR A 98 13.67 -26.95 14.35
N LEU A 99 12.34 -27.13 14.42
CA LEU A 99 11.40 -26.27 15.15
C LEU A 99 11.80 -26.15 16.62
N GLN A 100 12.13 -27.28 17.25
CA GLN A 100 12.60 -27.33 18.63
C GLN A 100 13.87 -26.48 18.83
N ARG A 101 14.87 -26.62 17.94
CA ARG A 101 16.15 -25.90 18.05
C ARG A 101 16.06 -24.40 17.73
N VAL A 102 15.08 -23.98 16.93
CA VAL A 102 14.85 -22.56 16.63
C VAL A 102 13.88 -21.88 17.61
N GLY A 103 13.48 -22.55 18.69
CA GLY A 103 12.70 -21.95 19.78
C GLY A 103 11.18 -22.04 19.61
N VAL A 104 10.67 -23.05 18.89
CA VAL A 104 9.23 -23.31 18.78
C VAL A 104 8.80 -24.31 19.85
N PHE A 105 7.67 -24.03 20.50
CA PHE A 105 7.10 -24.83 21.58
C PHE A 105 5.74 -25.42 21.17
N PRO A 106 5.41 -26.67 21.56
CA PRO A 106 4.07 -27.22 21.35
C PRO A 106 3.05 -26.53 22.26
N HIS A 107 1.90 -26.14 21.71
CA HIS A 107 0.82 -25.49 22.47
C HIS A 107 0.22 -26.36 23.58
N ASP A 108 0.36 -27.68 23.47
CA ASP A 108 -0.11 -28.72 24.39
C ASP A 108 0.97 -29.17 25.41
N HIS A 109 2.07 -28.41 25.53
CA HIS A 109 3.11 -28.67 26.53
C HIS A 109 2.64 -28.28 27.94
N ASP A 110 2.67 -29.21 28.90
CA ASP A 110 2.19 -29.00 30.28
C ASP A 110 2.88 -27.80 30.98
N ARG A 111 4.18 -27.64 30.78
CA ARG A 111 4.99 -26.50 31.29
C ARG A 111 5.18 -25.33 30.32
N LEU A 112 4.28 -25.13 29.34
CA LEU A 112 4.44 -24.09 28.30
C LEU A 112 4.64 -22.68 28.89
N PHE A 113 3.76 -22.21 29.78
CA PHE A 113 3.85 -20.86 30.32
C PHE A 113 5.07 -20.64 31.23
N PRO A 114 5.44 -21.57 32.14
CA PRO A 114 6.70 -21.48 32.86
C PRO A 114 7.94 -21.38 31.96
N LEU A 115 8.00 -22.19 30.90
CA LEU A 115 9.09 -22.16 29.93
C LEU A 115 9.16 -20.81 29.21
N LEU A 116 8.05 -20.34 28.64
CA LEU A 116 8.00 -19.04 27.95
C LEU A 116 8.30 -17.85 28.87
N THR A 117 7.85 -17.89 30.12
CA THR A 117 8.15 -16.88 31.14
C THR A 117 9.66 -16.77 31.36
N THR A 118 10.34 -17.92 31.47
CA THR A 118 11.80 -17.96 31.59
C THR A 118 12.48 -17.34 30.36
N GLN A 119 11.96 -17.59 29.16
CA GLN A 119 12.50 -17.01 27.93
C GLN A 119 12.33 -15.48 27.86
N ILE A 120 11.16 -14.97 28.24
CA ILE A 120 10.90 -13.53 28.31
C ILE A 120 11.85 -12.84 29.30
N LEU A 121 12.06 -13.45 30.48
CA LEU A 121 12.95 -12.90 31.50
C LEU A 121 14.43 -12.90 31.07
N ARG A 122 14.81 -13.77 30.13
CA ARG A 122 16.13 -13.77 29.46
C ARG A 122 16.23 -12.73 28.32
N GLY A 123 15.20 -11.93 28.10
CA GLY A 123 15.16 -10.89 27.06
C GLY A 123 14.74 -11.39 25.68
N ARG A 124 14.20 -12.62 25.57
CA ARG A 124 13.65 -13.12 24.30
C ARG A 124 12.24 -12.64 24.07
N LYS A 125 11.84 -12.59 22.80
CA LYS A 125 10.49 -12.25 22.40
C LYS A 125 9.65 -13.52 22.27
N VAL A 126 8.35 -13.42 22.41
CA VAL A 126 7.42 -14.55 22.20
C VAL A 126 6.39 -14.15 21.17
N ILE A 127 6.27 -14.95 20.10
CA ILE A 127 5.29 -14.79 19.03
C ILE A 127 4.13 -15.74 19.31
N ILE A 128 2.91 -15.21 19.35
CA ILE A 128 1.69 -15.99 19.59
C ILE A 128 0.61 -15.59 18.59
N PHE A 129 -0.17 -16.56 18.13
CA PHE A 129 -1.37 -16.35 17.33
C PHE A 129 -2.60 -16.61 18.24
N PRO A 130 -3.28 -15.57 18.76
CA PRO A 130 -4.22 -15.70 19.88
C PRO A 130 -5.54 -16.41 19.50
N GLU A 131 -5.80 -16.58 18.21
CA GLU A 131 -6.96 -17.31 17.70
C GLU A 131 -6.83 -18.83 17.92
N GLY A 132 -5.62 -19.32 18.24
CA GLY A 132 -5.31 -20.71 18.59
C GLY A 132 -4.85 -21.51 17.37
N SER A 133 -5.51 -22.64 17.09
CA SER A 133 -5.42 -23.29 15.78
C SER A 133 -5.97 -22.35 14.70
N MET A 134 -5.58 -22.55 13.43
CA MET A 134 -6.13 -21.83 12.26
C MET A 134 -7.55 -21.37 12.52
N ILE A 135 -7.78 -20.06 12.39
CA ILE A 135 -9.13 -19.50 12.42
C ILE A 135 -10.01 -20.38 11.54
N LYS A 136 -11.23 -20.69 11.97
CA LYS A 136 -12.15 -21.58 11.25
C LYS A 136 -13.50 -20.94 10.98
N ASP A 137 -13.64 -19.61 11.14
CA ASP A 137 -14.97 -18.97 11.08
C ASP A 137 -15.03 -17.50 10.62
N HIS A 138 -16.27 -17.13 10.25
CA HIS A 138 -16.70 -16.17 9.24
C HIS A 138 -17.10 -14.76 9.77
N ARG A 139 -16.98 -14.47 11.07
CA ARG A 139 -17.35 -13.16 11.64
C ARG A 139 -16.47 -12.81 12.84
N VAL A 140 -15.70 -11.74 12.71
CA VAL A 140 -14.85 -11.19 13.79
C VAL A 140 -15.69 -10.58 14.92
N ILE A 141 -16.84 -9.98 14.56
CA ILE A 141 -17.76 -9.29 15.47
C ILE A 141 -19.18 -9.84 15.32
N ASP A 142 -19.82 -10.15 16.45
CA ASP A 142 -21.23 -10.55 16.53
C ASP A 142 -22.20 -9.37 16.31
N ASP A 143 -23.50 -9.66 16.18
CA ASP A 143 -24.50 -8.62 15.91
C ASP A 143 -24.75 -7.70 17.14
N LYS A 144 -24.08 -7.98 18.27
CA LYS A 144 -24.08 -7.19 19.51
C LYS A 144 -22.77 -6.42 19.73
N GLY A 145 -21.83 -6.46 18.78
CA GLY A 145 -20.55 -5.75 18.87
C GLY A 145 -19.44 -6.49 19.63
N ASN A 146 -19.64 -7.75 20.04
CA ASN A 146 -18.63 -8.51 20.76
C ASN A 146 -17.72 -9.31 19.80
N TYR A 147 -16.43 -9.35 20.13
CA TYR A 147 -15.45 -10.19 19.45
C TYR A 147 -15.60 -11.67 19.83
N GLY A 148 -15.52 -12.58 18.85
CA GLY A 148 -15.56 -14.03 19.13
C GLY A 148 -15.30 -14.92 17.91
N ILE A 149 -14.97 -16.19 18.15
CA ILE A 149 -14.72 -17.24 17.13
C ILE A 149 -15.78 -18.34 17.29
N TYR A 150 -16.25 -18.97 16.22
CA TYR A 150 -17.16 -20.11 16.31
C TYR A 150 -16.39 -21.44 16.53
N SER A 151 -17.04 -22.45 17.11
CA SER A 151 -16.41 -23.71 17.52
C SER A 151 -17.29 -24.89 17.13
N ARG A 152 -16.88 -25.65 16.10
CA ARG A 152 -17.62 -26.83 15.61
C ARG A 152 -17.82 -27.92 16.66
N MET A 153 -16.90 -28.08 17.63
CA MET A 153 -17.04 -29.11 18.67
C MET A 153 -18.20 -28.85 19.64
N THR A 154 -18.62 -27.59 19.76
CA THR A 154 -19.65 -27.17 20.74
C THR A 154 -20.88 -26.55 20.08
N GLY A 155 -20.85 -26.26 18.77
CA GLY A 155 -21.93 -25.57 18.06
C GLY A 155 -22.18 -24.13 18.53
N LEU A 156 -21.27 -23.57 19.34
CA LEU A 156 -21.41 -22.29 20.05
C LEU A 156 -20.21 -21.39 19.76
N ARG A 157 -20.44 -20.07 19.75
CA ARG A 157 -19.35 -19.07 19.69
C ARG A 157 -18.56 -19.06 21.00
N ARG A 158 -17.24 -19.17 20.90
CA ARG A 158 -16.28 -19.06 22.01
C ARG A 158 -15.44 -17.80 21.87
N LYS A 159 -15.07 -17.18 22.99
CA LYS A 159 -14.10 -16.09 23.02
C LYS A 159 -12.69 -16.63 22.69
N GLN A 160 -11.83 -15.77 22.13
CA GLN A 160 -10.43 -16.11 21.81
C GLN A 160 -9.66 -16.59 23.05
N HIS A 161 -8.56 -17.31 22.83
CA HIS A 161 -7.75 -17.86 23.91
C HIS A 161 -7.13 -16.73 24.75
N THR A 162 -7.25 -16.82 26.07
CA THR A 162 -6.64 -15.89 27.04
C THR A 162 -5.17 -16.19 27.31
N GLY A 163 -4.57 -17.19 26.64
CA GLY A 163 -3.25 -17.73 26.97
C GLY A 163 -2.15 -16.67 26.98
N SER A 164 -2.17 -15.73 26.04
CA SER A 164 -1.21 -14.62 26.01
C SER A 164 -1.34 -13.66 27.19
N ALA A 165 -2.58 -13.34 27.60
CA ALA A 165 -2.83 -12.52 28.78
C ALA A 165 -2.40 -13.24 30.07
N VAL A 166 -2.70 -14.54 30.18
CA VAL A 166 -2.29 -15.37 31.32
C VAL A 166 -0.76 -15.45 31.42
N LEU A 167 -0.07 -15.66 30.29
CA LEU A 167 1.40 -15.65 30.23
C LEU A 167 1.95 -14.31 30.72
N ALA A 168 1.44 -13.19 30.19
CA ALA A 168 1.94 -11.87 30.53
C ALA A 168 1.73 -11.52 32.02
N GLN A 169 0.57 -11.89 32.59
CA GLN A 169 0.31 -11.77 34.01
C GLN A 169 1.25 -12.63 34.86
N GLY A 170 1.51 -13.86 34.43
CA GLY A 170 2.46 -14.75 35.11
C GLY A 170 3.88 -14.18 35.11
N VAL A 171 4.32 -13.58 34.00
CA VAL A 171 5.60 -12.87 33.93
C VAL A 171 5.64 -11.71 34.92
N GLU A 172 4.61 -10.86 34.97
CA GLU A 172 4.56 -9.75 35.93
C GLU A 172 4.53 -10.22 37.39
N ALA A 173 3.83 -11.33 37.67
CA ALA A 173 3.85 -11.94 38.99
C ALA A 173 5.27 -12.35 39.39
N VAL A 174 6.04 -13.03 38.51
CA VAL A 174 7.46 -13.36 38.77
C VAL A 174 8.29 -12.10 38.99
N LYS A 175 8.16 -11.09 38.13
CA LYS A 175 8.92 -9.83 38.25
C LYS A 175 8.63 -9.14 39.57
N MET A 176 7.38 -9.14 40.02
CA MET A 176 7.01 -8.56 41.31
C MET A 176 7.58 -9.32 42.50
N ILE A 177 7.66 -10.67 42.44
CA ILE A 177 8.34 -11.48 43.47
C ILE A 177 9.82 -11.06 43.58
N ILE A 178 10.49 -10.88 42.44
CA ILE A 178 11.89 -10.45 42.38
C ILE A 178 12.04 -9.02 42.93
N ARG A 179 11.19 -8.08 42.51
CA ARG A 179 11.18 -6.68 43.01
C ARG A 179 10.99 -6.64 44.53
N ARG A 180 10.12 -7.49 45.06
CA ARG A 180 9.89 -7.61 46.51
C ARG A 180 11.12 -8.15 47.24
N ALA A 181 11.72 -9.24 46.76
CA ALA A 181 12.94 -9.79 47.35
C ALA A 181 14.07 -8.74 47.39
N TYR A 182 14.19 -7.92 46.34
CA TYR A 182 15.11 -6.78 46.32
C TYR A 182 14.80 -5.72 47.39
N ASN A 183 13.53 -5.31 47.52
CA ASN A 183 13.11 -4.33 48.53
C ASN A 183 13.27 -4.84 49.97
N GLU A 184 13.04 -6.14 50.19
CA GLU A 184 13.24 -6.82 51.49
C GLU A 184 14.71 -7.15 51.76
N LYS A 185 15.62 -6.88 50.80
CA LYS A 185 17.06 -7.20 50.85
C LYS A 185 17.34 -8.70 51.04
N ASP A 186 16.45 -9.55 50.55
CA ASP A 186 16.59 -11.01 50.59
C ASP A 186 17.53 -11.47 49.47
N HIS A 187 18.83 -11.48 49.78
CA HIS A 187 19.88 -11.78 48.81
C HIS A 187 19.85 -13.25 48.35
N ASP A 188 19.54 -14.17 49.26
CA ASP A 188 19.49 -15.60 48.98
C ASP A 188 18.39 -15.92 47.95
N LYS A 189 17.22 -15.29 48.11
CA LYS A 189 16.10 -15.45 47.17
C LYS A 189 16.41 -14.85 45.79
N LEU A 190 17.14 -13.74 45.72
CA LEU A 190 17.57 -13.15 44.45
C LEU A 190 18.58 -14.04 43.71
N VAL A 191 19.56 -14.59 44.41
CA VAL A 191 20.53 -15.55 43.83
C VAL A 191 19.80 -16.80 43.34
N TRP A 192 18.87 -17.31 44.15
CA TRP A 192 18.04 -18.45 43.76
C TRP A 192 17.27 -18.19 42.45
N TRP A 193 16.59 -17.03 42.33
CA TRP A 193 15.87 -16.67 41.11
C TRP A 193 16.80 -16.49 39.90
N LYS A 194 17.99 -15.91 40.09
CA LYS A 194 19.02 -15.78 39.04
C LYS A 194 19.41 -17.16 38.49
N ASP A 195 19.65 -18.12 39.38
CA ASP A 195 20.07 -19.47 39.00
C ASP A 195 18.93 -20.28 38.37
N GLN A 196 17.71 -20.20 38.91
CA GLN A 196 16.53 -20.84 38.32
C GLN A 196 16.24 -20.33 36.89
N LEU A 197 16.34 -19.02 36.68
CA LEU A 197 16.14 -18.40 35.38
C LEU A 197 17.36 -18.56 34.45
N LYS A 198 18.49 -19.07 34.96
CA LYS A 198 19.79 -19.18 34.26
C LYS A 198 20.24 -17.85 33.67
N LEU A 199 20.22 -16.80 34.49
CA LEU A 199 20.75 -15.48 34.15
C LEU A 199 22.20 -15.34 34.60
N ASP A 200 22.98 -14.56 33.86
CA ASP A 200 24.42 -14.45 34.06
C ASP A 200 24.77 -13.60 35.29
N SER A 201 23.90 -12.65 35.65
CA SER A 201 24.11 -11.71 36.77
C SER A 201 22.82 -11.32 37.49
N LEU A 202 22.97 -10.84 38.73
CA LEU A 202 21.87 -10.24 39.49
C LEU A 202 21.38 -8.93 38.84
N ASP A 203 22.28 -8.16 38.23
CA ASP A 203 21.92 -6.93 37.51
C ASP A 203 20.99 -7.22 36.33
N GLN A 204 21.24 -8.31 35.59
CA GLN A 204 20.37 -8.75 34.51
C GLN A 204 18.98 -9.17 35.03
N LEU A 205 18.94 -9.89 36.15
CA LEU A 205 17.69 -10.27 36.83
C LEU A 205 16.88 -9.03 37.24
N LEU A 206 17.52 -8.06 37.89
CA LEU A 206 16.87 -6.84 38.35
C LEU A 206 16.43 -5.94 37.20
N THR A 207 17.26 -5.80 36.16
CA THR A 207 16.90 -5.05 34.94
C THR A 207 15.67 -5.65 34.27
N SER A 208 15.62 -6.98 34.15
CA SER A 208 14.47 -7.70 33.60
C SER A 208 13.21 -7.53 34.46
N ALA A 209 13.37 -7.51 35.79
CA ALA A 209 12.28 -7.32 36.74
C ALA A 209 11.74 -5.87 36.80
N LEU A 210 12.57 -4.87 36.52
CA LEU A 210 12.16 -3.46 36.49
C LEU A 210 11.42 -3.10 35.19
N LYS A 211 11.70 -3.82 34.10
CA LYS A 211 11.02 -3.61 32.82
C LYS A 211 9.58 -4.15 32.88
N SER A 212 8.59 -3.28 32.64
CA SER A 212 7.19 -3.68 32.46
C SER A 212 7.02 -4.65 31.28
N THR A 213 6.26 -5.73 31.48
CA THR A 213 5.91 -6.69 30.43
C THR A 213 4.89 -6.08 29.50
N ARG A 214 5.18 -6.10 28.19
CA ARG A 214 4.29 -5.51 27.18
C ARG A 214 3.84 -6.55 26.16
N ILE A 215 2.52 -6.59 25.95
CA ILE A 215 1.88 -7.32 24.86
C ILE A 215 1.75 -6.37 23.67
N VAL A 216 2.22 -6.77 22.50
CA VAL A 216 2.13 -6.00 21.27
C VAL A 216 1.14 -6.69 20.33
N PRO A 217 -0.09 -6.19 20.24
CA PRO A 217 -1.03 -6.63 19.21
C PRO A 217 -0.52 -6.24 17.83
N ALA A 218 -0.72 -7.09 16.83
CA ALA A 218 -0.28 -6.87 15.47
C ALA A 218 -1.30 -7.43 14.48
N ASN A 219 -1.50 -6.70 13.39
CA ASN A 219 -2.32 -7.13 12.27
C ASN A 219 -1.44 -7.39 11.05
N ILE A 220 -1.73 -8.46 10.33
CA ILE A 220 -1.20 -8.83 9.03
C ILE A 220 -2.37 -8.72 8.05
N THR A 221 -2.19 -7.85 7.06
CA THR A 221 -3.14 -7.67 5.95
C THR A 221 -2.47 -8.04 4.63
N PHE A 222 -3.14 -8.84 3.81
CA PHE A 222 -2.67 -9.23 2.48
C PHE A 222 -3.40 -8.46 1.38
N TYR A 223 -2.66 -7.96 0.39
CA TYR A 223 -3.28 -7.27 -0.75
C TYR A 223 -2.45 -7.34 -2.06
N PRO A 224 -3.02 -7.81 -3.17
CA PRO A 224 -4.30 -8.52 -3.30
C PRO A 224 -4.18 -9.99 -2.85
N ILE A 225 -5.26 -10.52 -2.25
CA ILE A 225 -5.48 -11.97 -2.13
C ILE A 225 -5.75 -12.53 -3.53
N ARG A 226 -5.04 -13.59 -3.93
CA ARG A 226 -5.21 -14.28 -5.22
C ARG A 226 -5.71 -15.70 -4.98
N THR A 227 -6.51 -16.24 -5.89
CA THR A 227 -7.11 -17.59 -5.77
C THR A 227 -6.70 -18.52 -6.90
N SER A 228 -5.91 -18.03 -7.88
CA SER A 228 -5.53 -18.81 -9.06
C SER A 228 -4.01 -18.83 -9.36
N GLU A 229 -3.57 -20.06 -9.69
CA GLU A 229 -2.30 -20.56 -10.26
C GLU A 229 -1.18 -21.13 -9.36
N ASN A 230 -0.78 -22.35 -9.73
CA ASN A 230 0.20 -23.26 -9.12
C ASN A 230 1.65 -22.76 -9.27
N LEU A 231 2.31 -22.35 -8.18
CA LEU A 231 3.73 -21.96 -8.24
C LEU A 231 4.62 -22.48 -7.11
N LEU A 232 4.10 -23.27 -6.16
CA LEU A 232 4.90 -23.77 -5.03
C LEU A 232 5.46 -25.20 -5.18
N LEU A 233 5.86 -25.65 -6.36
CA LEU A 233 6.59 -26.92 -6.41
C LEU A 233 7.99 -26.83 -5.76
N LYS A 234 8.66 -25.67 -5.73
CA LYS A 234 10.08 -25.57 -5.30
C LYS A 234 10.37 -25.11 -3.87
N ALA A 235 9.50 -24.30 -3.23
CA ALA A 235 9.77 -23.86 -1.84
C ALA A 235 9.33 -24.91 -0.81
N VAL A 236 8.36 -25.74 -1.19
CA VAL A 236 7.87 -26.85 -0.36
C VAL A 236 8.82 -28.04 -0.38
N ASP A 237 9.65 -28.21 -1.42
CA ASP A 237 10.75 -29.19 -1.46
C ASP A 237 11.75 -29.06 -0.29
N PHE A 238 11.84 -27.89 0.35
CA PHE A 238 12.67 -27.73 1.56
C PHE A 238 12.04 -28.38 2.80
N PHE A 239 10.73 -28.68 2.76
CA PHE A 239 9.91 -29.13 3.88
C PHE A 239 9.20 -30.48 3.63
N THR A 240 9.14 -30.95 2.37
CA THR A 240 8.45 -32.19 1.94
C THR A 240 8.94 -33.45 2.63
N ASP A 241 10.24 -33.54 2.96
CA ASP A 241 10.82 -34.73 3.60
C ASP A 241 10.33 -34.98 5.05
N SER A 242 9.46 -34.11 5.59
CA SER A 242 9.14 -34.10 7.03
C SER A 242 7.72 -33.67 7.42
N LEU A 243 6.87 -33.30 6.45
CA LEU A 243 5.46 -32.94 6.65
C LEU A 243 4.55 -34.07 6.16
N SER A 244 3.36 -34.20 6.76
CA SER A 244 2.35 -35.12 6.20
C SER A 244 1.85 -34.62 4.84
N LEU A 245 1.38 -35.55 3.98
CA LEU A 245 0.79 -35.22 2.66
C LEU A 245 -0.28 -34.12 2.76
N ARG A 246 -1.18 -34.25 3.74
CA ARG A 246 -2.24 -33.28 4.01
C ARG A 246 -1.71 -31.89 4.39
N GLN A 247 -0.72 -31.82 5.28
CA GLN A 247 -0.15 -30.53 5.70
C GLN A 247 0.59 -29.85 4.56
N THR A 248 1.24 -30.64 3.69
CA THR A 248 1.93 -30.17 2.50
C THR A 248 0.93 -29.59 1.49
N GLU A 249 -0.16 -30.31 1.21
CA GLU A 249 -1.25 -29.83 0.35
C GLU A 249 -1.88 -28.53 0.88
N GLU A 250 -2.18 -28.45 2.19
CA GLU A 250 -2.77 -27.26 2.80
C GLU A 250 -1.80 -26.05 2.73
N LEU A 251 -0.50 -26.24 3.00
CA LEU A 251 0.53 -25.18 2.86
C LEU A 251 0.74 -24.75 1.41
N LEU A 252 0.64 -25.68 0.45
CA LEU A 252 0.73 -25.39 -0.98
C LEU A 252 -0.44 -24.54 -1.47
N ILE A 253 -1.66 -24.92 -1.08
CA ILE A 253 -2.90 -24.21 -1.44
C ILE A 253 -2.86 -22.80 -0.83
N GLU A 254 -2.62 -22.70 0.47
CA GLU A 254 -2.62 -21.41 1.16
C GLU A 254 -1.42 -20.53 0.76
N GLY A 255 -0.26 -21.12 0.52
CA GLY A 255 0.91 -20.40 0.01
C GLY A 255 0.67 -19.85 -1.40
N ASN A 256 0.05 -20.63 -2.29
CA ASN A 256 -0.27 -20.14 -3.64
C ASN A 256 -1.23 -18.93 -3.63
N ILE A 257 -2.09 -18.80 -2.60
CA ILE A 257 -2.99 -17.65 -2.44
C ILE A 257 -2.24 -16.33 -2.14
N VAL A 258 -1.04 -16.44 -1.54
CA VAL A 258 -0.28 -15.31 -0.97
C VAL A 258 0.94 -14.92 -1.83
N LEU A 259 1.29 -15.71 -2.86
CA LEU A 259 2.57 -15.60 -3.54
C LEU A 259 2.50 -14.93 -4.93
N LYS A 260 3.54 -14.12 -5.20
CA LYS A 260 3.76 -13.26 -6.38
C LYS A 260 2.93 -11.96 -6.42
N ASN A 261 3.63 -10.83 -6.27
CA ASN A 261 3.05 -9.47 -6.35
C ASN A 261 1.93 -9.19 -5.32
N THR A 262 1.99 -9.84 -4.17
CA THR A 262 1.14 -9.57 -3.01
C THR A 262 1.94 -8.79 -1.97
N ASP A 263 1.31 -7.73 -1.47
CA ASP A 263 1.80 -6.91 -0.38
C ASP A 263 1.36 -7.57 0.93
N MET A 264 2.32 -7.75 1.85
CA MET A 264 2.07 -8.21 3.22
C MET A 264 2.36 -7.04 4.15
N ASP A 265 1.31 -6.33 4.55
CA ASP A 265 1.39 -5.21 5.46
C ASP A 265 1.19 -5.70 6.89
N ILE A 266 2.21 -5.50 7.72
CA ILE A 266 2.23 -5.89 9.12
C ILE A 266 2.24 -4.62 9.95
N ARG A 267 1.23 -4.41 10.78
CA ARG A 267 1.12 -3.23 11.63
C ARG A 267 1.14 -3.62 13.09
N LEU A 268 2.17 -3.18 13.81
CA LEU A 268 2.26 -3.35 15.25
C LEU A 268 1.43 -2.24 15.92
N GLY A 269 0.42 -2.65 16.67
CA GLY A 269 -0.48 -1.78 17.40
C GLY A 269 0.12 -1.25 18.69
N ARG A 270 -0.72 -0.56 19.46
CA ARG A 270 -0.31 0.02 20.73
C ARG A 270 0.06 -1.09 21.73
N PRO A 271 1.23 -1.00 22.40
CA PRO A 271 1.58 -1.95 23.45
C PRO A 271 0.58 -1.88 24.61
N ILE A 272 0.13 -3.04 25.04
CA ILE A 272 -0.80 -3.24 26.14
C ILE A 272 -0.02 -3.81 27.32
N GLU A 273 -0.16 -3.16 28.47
CA GLU A 273 0.35 -3.68 29.73
C GLU A 273 -0.72 -4.59 30.33
N PRO A 274 -0.35 -5.78 30.85
CA PRO A 274 -1.30 -6.67 31.53
C PRO A 274 -2.04 -5.92 32.63
N PHE A 275 -3.37 -6.08 32.66
CA PHE A 275 -4.21 -5.29 33.56
C PHE A 275 -3.76 -5.43 35.03
N GLU A 276 -3.24 -4.34 35.60
CA GLU A 276 -2.80 -4.30 37.00
C GLU A 276 -4.01 -4.22 37.93
N HIS A 277 -4.01 -5.07 38.96
CA HIS A 277 -5.01 -5.02 40.00
C HIS A 277 -4.83 -3.77 40.89
N LYS A 278 -5.68 -2.75 40.67
CA LYS A 278 -5.68 -1.50 41.44
C LYS A 278 -6.52 -1.54 42.73
N SER A 279 -7.22 -2.64 43.02
CA SER A 279 -8.03 -2.73 44.24
C SER A 279 -7.15 -3.09 45.44
N PHE A 280 -7.33 -2.39 46.57
CA PHE A 280 -6.54 -2.60 47.79
C PHE A 280 -6.56 -4.07 48.27
N GLY A 281 -7.70 -4.75 48.14
CA GLY A 281 -7.87 -6.15 48.57
C GLY A 281 -7.07 -7.15 47.74
N SER A 282 -6.96 -6.95 46.42
CA SER A 282 -6.20 -7.85 45.53
C SER A 282 -4.69 -7.69 45.71
N GLN A 283 -4.21 -6.46 45.93
CA GLN A 283 -2.79 -6.22 46.25
C GLN A 283 -2.39 -6.83 47.60
N TYR A 284 -3.29 -6.80 48.58
CA TYR A 284 -3.06 -7.45 49.87
C TYR A 284 -3.03 -8.99 49.74
N LEU A 285 -4.04 -9.58 49.08
CA LEU A 285 -4.11 -11.03 48.82
C LEU A 285 -2.89 -11.55 48.05
N LEU A 286 -2.45 -10.77 47.05
CA LEU A 286 -1.29 -11.10 46.25
C LEU A 286 0.00 -11.09 47.09
N LYS A 287 0.14 -10.20 48.07
CA LYS A 287 1.29 -10.20 49.00
C LYS A 287 1.34 -11.45 49.89
N GLU A 288 0.19 -11.92 50.36
CA GLU A 288 0.09 -13.14 51.19
C GLU A 288 0.43 -14.39 50.38
N VAL A 289 -0.20 -14.56 49.21
CA VAL A 289 0.00 -15.75 48.35
C VAL A 289 1.43 -15.81 47.78
N ILE A 290 2.06 -14.66 47.48
CA ILE A 290 3.44 -14.61 46.96
C ILE A 290 4.48 -15.20 47.91
N ALA A 291 4.26 -15.14 49.22
CA ALA A 291 5.19 -15.72 50.18
C ALA A 291 5.29 -17.26 50.05
N GLU A 292 4.25 -17.90 49.51
CA GLU A 292 4.15 -19.36 49.35
C GLU A 292 4.73 -19.87 48.01
N ILE A 293 4.96 -18.97 47.05
CA ILE A 293 5.39 -19.31 45.68
C ILE A 293 6.89 -19.60 45.65
N LYS A 294 7.26 -20.83 45.26
CA LYS A 294 8.65 -21.35 45.26
C LYS A 294 9.16 -21.68 43.86
N SER A 295 8.37 -21.48 42.82
CA SER A 295 8.75 -21.74 41.43
C SER A 295 7.88 -20.91 40.47
N VAL A 296 8.29 -20.83 39.20
CA VAL A 296 7.45 -20.23 38.15
C VAL A 296 6.18 -21.08 37.95
N ASP A 297 6.29 -22.40 38.08
CA ASP A 297 5.18 -23.35 37.92
C ASP A 297 4.06 -23.08 38.96
N ASP A 298 4.42 -22.74 40.19
CA ASP A 298 3.45 -22.43 41.26
C ASP A 298 2.51 -21.28 40.89
N ILE A 299 3.01 -20.28 40.15
CA ILE A 299 2.21 -19.11 39.72
C ILE A 299 1.09 -19.54 38.76
N PHE A 300 1.40 -20.42 37.80
CA PHE A 300 0.42 -20.90 36.84
C PHE A 300 -0.49 -21.98 37.43
N ASN A 301 -0.04 -22.69 38.47
CA ASN A 301 -0.84 -23.63 39.23
C ASN A 301 -1.94 -22.96 40.08
N LEU A 302 -1.81 -21.67 40.44
CA LEU A 302 -2.85 -20.91 41.15
C LEU A 302 -4.20 -20.91 40.42
N GLN A 303 -4.17 -20.94 39.09
CA GLN A 303 -5.39 -20.97 38.27
C GLN A 303 -5.89 -22.39 38.02
N ALA A 304 -4.98 -23.36 37.87
CA ALA A 304 -5.32 -24.73 37.54
C ALA A 304 -5.78 -25.55 38.77
N ASN A 305 -5.09 -25.42 39.90
CA ASN A 305 -5.28 -26.21 41.11
C ASN A 305 -5.02 -25.38 42.40
N PRO A 306 -5.95 -24.49 42.82
CA PRO A 306 -5.76 -23.67 44.01
C PRO A 306 -5.80 -24.51 45.29
N LEU A 307 -4.82 -24.32 46.18
CA LEU A 307 -4.68 -25.09 47.43
C LEU A 307 -5.54 -24.54 48.57
N ASN A 308 -5.84 -23.23 48.56
CA ASN A 308 -6.59 -22.55 49.61
C ASN A 308 -7.55 -21.48 49.03
N TRP A 309 -8.41 -20.91 49.89
CA TRP A 309 -9.42 -19.94 49.46
C TRP A 309 -8.81 -18.61 48.97
N GLN A 310 -7.64 -18.21 49.48
CA GLN A 310 -6.94 -16.99 49.06
C GLN A 310 -6.37 -17.15 47.65
N GLN A 311 -5.74 -18.30 47.36
CA GLN A 311 -5.27 -18.69 46.04
C GLN A 311 -6.43 -18.80 45.05
N LYS A 312 -7.57 -19.37 45.46
CA LYS A 312 -8.78 -19.45 44.62
C LYS A 312 -9.33 -18.07 44.26
N LEU A 313 -9.37 -17.14 45.22
CA LEU A 313 -9.83 -15.77 45.00
C LEU A 313 -8.84 -14.98 44.12
N LEU A 314 -7.54 -15.16 44.33
CA LEU A 314 -6.51 -14.55 43.48
C LEU A 314 -6.56 -15.10 42.04
N GLY A 315 -6.75 -16.41 41.87
CA GLY A 315 -6.95 -17.04 40.56
C GLY A 315 -8.17 -16.50 39.82
N TYR A 316 -9.27 -16.21 40.54
CA TYR A 316 -10.44 -15.53 39.97
C TYR A 316 -10.09 -14.13 39.46
N TYR A 317 -9.36 -13.32 40.25
CA TYR A 317 -8.93 -11.99 39.83
C TYR A 317 -8.03 -12.05 38.59
N PHE A 318 -7.05 -12.96 38.54
CA PHE A 318 -6.21 -13.15 37.35
C PHE A 318 -7.04 -13.51 36.11
N LYS A 319 -8.03 -14.40 36.25
CA LYS A 319 -8.92 -14.77 35.14
C LYS A 319 -9.71 -13.57 34.61
N GLU A 320 -10.28 -12.75 35.48
CA GLU A 320 -11.00 -11.54 35.09
C GLU A 320 -10.07 -10.53 34.39
N ALA A 321 -8.90 -10.27 34.95
CA ALA A 321 -7.91 -9.38 34.34
C ALA A 321 -7.38 -9.93 33.00
N ALA A 322 -7.27 -11.25 32.85
CA ALA A 322 -6.83 -11.89 31.61
C ALA A 322 -7.90 -11.78 30.53
N ASN A 323 -9.18 -11.88 30.89
CA ASN A 323 -10.30 -11.61 29.99
C ASN A 323 -10.29 -10.16 29.51
N ALA A 324 -10.13 -9.19 30.41
CA ALA A 324 -10.06 -7.77 30.05
C ALA A 324 -8.86 -7.45 29.14
N THR A 325 -7.68 -7.97 29.49
CA THR A 325 -6.45 -7.81 28.68
C THR A 325 -6.63 -8.45 27.29
N ARG A 326 -7.28 -9.62 27.21
CA ARG A 326 -7.62 -10.26 25.93
C ARG A 326 -8.51 -9.37 25.09
N ASP A 327 -9.61 -8.90 25.65
CA ASP A 327 -10.58 -8.11 24.90
C ASP A 327 -9.90 -6.84 24.34
N GLN A 328 -9.04 -6.20 25.13
CA GLN A 328 -8.23 -5.06 24.69
C GLN A 328 -7.24 -5.39 23.56
N TYR A 329 -6.46 -6.48 23.66
CA TYR A 329 -5.51 -6.80 22.58
C TYR A 329 -6.20 -7.31 21.32
N MET A 330 -7.35 -7.97 21.44
CA MET A 330 -8.11 -8.42 20.26
C MET A 330 -8.71 -7.23 19.52
N GLU A 331 -9.28 -6.27 20.25
CA GLU A 331 -9.76 -5.02 19.67
C GLU A 331 -8.63 -4.30 18.93
N GLU A 332 -7.46 -4.14 19.55
CA GLU A 332 -6.30 -3.54 18.89
C GLU A 332 -5.85 -4.31 17.64
N ILE A 333 -5.79 -5.65 17.66
CA ILE A 333 -5.44 -6.45 16.46
C ILE A 333 -6.38 -6.12 15.30
N TYR A 334 -7.69 -6.02 15.56
CA TYR A 334 -8.69 -5.81 14.52
C TYR A 334 -8.81 -4.36 14.06
N LEU A 335 -8.54 -3.38 14.93
CA LEU A 335 -8.45 -1.97 14.53
C LEU A 335 -7.19 -1.66 13.71
N ASN A 336 -6.17 -2.50 13.80
CA ASN A 336 -4.91 -2.34 13.05
C ASN A 336 -4.95 -2.91 11.62
N VAL A 337 -6.11 -3.36 11.13
CA VAL A 337 -6.30 -3.78 9.73
C VAL A 337 -5.91 -2.63 8.79
N THR A 338 -5.15 -2.95 7.74
CA THR A 338 -4.70 -1.97 6.74
C THR A 338 -5.68 -1.95 5.56
N ILE A 339 -6.57 -0.97 5.55
CA ILE A 339 -7.66 -0.85 4.57
C ILE A 339 -7.09 -0.65 3.16
N ASN A 340 -7.60 -1.42 2.20
CA ASN A 340 -7.23 -1.35 0.79
C ASN A 340 -8.49 -1.31 -0.09
N LEU A 341 -8.33 -1.20 -1.41
CA LEU A 341 -9.47 -1.04 -2.31
C LEU A 341 -10.43 -2.24 -2.32
N SER A 342 -9.93 -3.46 -2.11
CA SER A 342 -10.78 -4.66 -2.02
C SER A 342 -11.63 -4.64 -0.75
N HIS A 343 -11.11 -4.15 0.39
CA HIS A 343 -11.91 -3.90 1.59
C HIS A 343 -13.07 -2.94 1.30
N LEU A 344 -12.77 -1.80 0.68
CA LEU A 344 -13.78 -0.79 0.37
C LEU A 344 -14.89 -1.35 -0.54
N ALA A 345 -14.47 -2.02 -1.61
CA ALA A 345 -15.37 -2.66 -2.56
C ALA A 345 -16.24 -3.74 -1.91
N SER A 346 -15.63 -4.63 -1.14
CA SER A 346 -16.34 -5.71 -0.45
C SER A 346 -17.36 -5.18 0.54
N THR A 347 -16.98 -4.20 1.36
CA THR A 347 -17.92 -3.58 2.32
C THR A 347 -19.09 -2.91 1.61
N LEU A 348 -18.84 -2.23 0.49
CA LEU A 348 -19.91 -1.63 -0.31
C LEU A 348 -20.83 -2.69 -0.95
N ILE A 349 -20.26 -3.75 -1.54
CA ILE A 349 -21.01 -4.87 -2.13
C ILE A 349 -21.89 -5.55 -1.07
N MET A 350 -21.30 -5.89 0.08
CA MET A 350 -22.01 -6.55 1.17
C MET A 350 -23.08 -5.65 1.79
N TYR A 351 -22.86 -4.34 1.84
CA TYR A 351 -23.89 -3.38 2.24
C TYR A 351 -25.08 -3.40 1.26
N LEU A 352 -24.83 -3.26 -0.04
CA LEU A 352 -25.87 -3.20 -1.07
C LEU A 352 -26.77 -4.44 -1.08
N ILE A 353 -26.17 -5.63 -1.08
CA ILE A 353 -26.94 -6.89 -1.10
C ILE A 353 -27.75 -7.09 0.19
N LYS A 354 -27.23 -6.69 1.35
CA LYS A 354 -27.97 -6.73 2.63
C LYS A 354 -29.15 -5.75 2.66
N GLN A 355 -29.11 -4.67 1.89
CA GLN A 355 -30.23 -3.75 1.68
C GLN A 355 -31.22 -4.24 0.60
N GLY A 356 -31.00 -5.42 0.01
CA GLY A 356 -31.83 -5.94 -1.09
C GLY A 356 -31.54 -5.29 -2.45
N GLN A 357 -30.51 -4.46 -2.55
CA GLN A 357 -30.08 -3.87 -3.83
C GLN A 357 -29.16 -4.85 -4.57
N LEU A 358 -29.72 -5.57 -5.54
CA LEU A 358 -29.00 -6.62 -6.28
C LEU A 358 -28.23 -6.09 -7.52
N GLN A 359 -28.33 -4.81 -7.82
CA GLN A 359 -27.71 -4.21 -9.00
C GLN A 359 -27.11 -2.84 -8.69
N ILE A 360 -25.97 -2.55 -9.29
CA ILE A 360 -25.35 -1.22 -9.27
C ILE A 360 -24.70 -0.91 -10.61
N GLU A 361 -24.79 0.34 -11.04
CA GLU A 361 -24.08 0.82 -12.21
C GLU A 361 -22.58 0.86 -11.94
N ARG A 362 -21.78 0.35 -12.89
CA ARG A 362 -20.32 0.25 -12.77
C ARG A 362 -19.69 1.61 -12.51
N GLN A 363 -20.06 2.63 -13.29
CA GLN A 363 -19.55 3.98 -13.10
C GLN A 363 -19.85 4.51 -11.69
N ARG A 364 -21.10 4.35 -11.23
CA ARG A 364 -21.52 4.77 -9.89
C ARG A 364 -20.76 4.05 -8.78
N PHE A 365 -20.56 2.74 -8.91
CA PHE A 365 -19.78 1.94 -7.96
C PHE A 365 -18.34 2.45 -7.84
N PHE A 366 -17.68 2.68 -8.97
CA PHE A 366 -16.29 3.15 -8.98
C PHE A 366 -16.16 4.60 -8.47
N THR A 367 -17.08 5.49 -8.83
CA THR A 367 -17.12 6.87 -8.30
C THR A 367 -17.30 6.88 -6.79
N ALA A 368 -18.21 6.05 -6.25
CA ALA A 368 -18.40 5.94 -4.80
C ALA A 368 -17.13 5.46 -4.08
N LEU A 369 -16.37 4.52 -4.68
CA LEU A 369 -15.08 4.09 -4.14
C LEU A 369 -14.04 5.21 -4.18
N TYR A 370 -13.96 5.97 -5.27
CA TYR A 370 -13.05 7.12 -5.36
C TYR A 370 -13.34 8.16 -4.28
N ILE A 371 -14.60 8.58 -4.14
CA ILE A 371 -15.04 9.55 -3.12
C ILE A 371 -14.71 9.03 -1.71
N ALA A 372 -14.98 7.75 -1.45
CA ALA A 372 -14.66 7.14 -0.17
C ALA A 372 -13.14 7.17 0.11
N VAL A 373 -12.29 6.90 -0.89
CA VAL A 373 -10.83 7.03 -0.75
C VAL A 373 -10.45 8.46 -0.37
N LYS A 374 -11.01 9.48 -1.04
CA LYS A 374 -10.70 10.89 -0.76
C LYS A 374 -11.10 11.30 0.66
N HIS A 375 -12.27 10.88 1.14
CA HIS A 375 -12.70 11.14 2.52
C HIS A 375 -11.83 10.41 3.55
N LEU A 376 -11.45 9.16 3.27
CA LEU A 376 -10.65 8.34 4.18
C LEU A 376 -9.18 8.81 4.27
N GLN A 377 -8.61 9.38 3.20
CA GLN A 377 -7.23 9.89 3.18
C GLN A 377 -6.97 10.97 4.25
N ASN A 378 -8.00 11.71 4.67
CA ASN A 378 -7.90 12.74 5.69
C ASN A 378 -8.10 12.21 7.12
N ASN A 379 -8.32 10.91 7.28
CA ASN A 379 -8.58 10.29 8.58
C ASN A 379 -7.31 9.69 9.18
N SER A 380 -6.85 10.26 10.30
CA SER A 380 -5.64 9.81 11.00
C SER A 380 -5.85 8.59 11.91
N HIS A 381 -7.10 8.16 12.12
CA HIS A 381 -7.46 7.05 13.01
C HIS A 381 -7.58 5.69 12.29
N ILE A 382 -7.40 5.66 10.97
CA ILE A 382 -7.46 4.43 10.18
C ILE A 382 -6.13 4.19 9.49
N ASN A 383 -5.83 2.93 9.24
CA ASN A 383 -4.62 2.54 8.53
C ASN A 383 -4.96 2.30 7.06
N LEU A 384 -4.39 3.09 6.16
CA LEU A 384 -4.58 2.93 4.72
C LEU A 384 -3.38 2.23 4.09
N HIS A 385 -3.69 1.27 3.22
CA HIS A 385 -2.68 0.65 2.36
C HIS A 385 -2.13 1.69 1.38
N ARG A 386 -0.86 1.56 1.02
CA ARG A 386 -0.18 2.48 0.07
C ARG A 386 -0.92 2.68 -1.25
N SER A 387 -1.66 1.68 -1.71
CA SER A 387 -2.45 1.77 -2.95
C SER A 387 -3.63 2.73 -2.85
N LEU A 388 -4.01 3.17 -1.64
CA LEU A 388 -5.01 4.21 -1.43
C LEU A 388 -4.36 5.58 -1.16
N LEU A 389 -3.03 5.66 -1.18
CA LEU A 389 -2.25 6.87 -0.96
C LEU A 389 -1.49 7.30 -2.21
N ASN A 390 -1.19 6.35 -3.12
CA ASN A 390 -0.57 6.56 -4.41
C ASN A 390 -1.65 6.71 -5.49
N PRO A 391 -1.82 7.90 -6.11
CA PRO A 391 -2.86 8.14 -7.11
C PRO A 391 -2.85 7.16 -8.28
N VAL A 392 -1.69 6.67 -8.72
CA VAL A 392 -1.58 5.66 -9.80
C VAL A 392 -2.44 4.42 -9.52
N ASP A 393 -2.63 4.06 -8.24
CA ASP A 393 -3.38 2.87 -7.86
C ASP A 393 -4.90 3.12 -7.72
N TYR A 394 -5.40 4.36 -7.67
CA TYR A 394 -6.83 4.65 -7.42
C TYR A 394 -7.46 5.77 -8.26
N SER A 395 -6.69 6.69 -8.86
CA SER A 395 -7.24 7.89 -9.51
C SER A 395 -8.11 7.56 -10.73
N GLU A 396 -7.83 6.45 -11.41
CA GLU A 396 -8.62 5.98 -12.55
C GLU A 396 -10.03 5.52 -12.18
N LEU A 397 -10.33 5.31 -10.89
CA LEU A 397 -11.65 4.91 -10.43
C LEU A 397 -12.74 5.86 -10.94
N ILE A 398 -12.47 7.18 -10.99
CA ILE A 398 -13.44 8.14 -11.53
C ILE A 398 -13.81 7.90 -12.99
N SER A 399 -12.93 7.26 -13.77
CA SER A 399 -13.15 6.93 -15.18
C SER A 399 -13.85 5.58 -15.35
N GLY A 400 -14.25 4.94 -14.24
CA GLY A 400 -14.90 3.64 -14.23
C GLY A 400 -13.95 2.48 -14.56
N THR A 401 -12.64 2.68 -14.45
CA THR A 401 -11.62 1.67 -14.78
C THR A 401 -10.53 1.66 -13.73
N ASN A 402 -9.93 0.50 -13.43
CA ASN A 402 -8.72 0.43 -12.62
C ASN A 402 -8.04 -0.92 -12.82
N SER A 403 -6.90 -0.95 -13.50
CA SER A 403 -6.25 -2.20 -13.93
C SER A 403 -5.96 -3.19 -12.78
N ARG A 404 -5.52 -2.69 -11.62
CA ARG A 404 -5.23 -3.51 -10.44
C ARG A 404 -6.50 -4.07 -9.79
N PHE A 405 -7.56 -3.27 -9.75
CA PHE A 405 -8.84 -3.63 -9.15
C PHE A 405 -9.71 -4.53 -10.04
N GLU A 406 -9.60 -4.40 -11.36
CA GLU A 406 -10.31 -5.28 -12.31
C GLU A 406 -9.94 -6.76 -12.10
N SER A 407 -8.72 -7.05 -11.63
CA SER A 407 -8.34 -8.42 -11.24
C SER A 407 -9.20 -8.96 -10.09
N PHE A 408 -9.52 -8.11 -9.10
CA PHE A 408 -10.40 -8.48 -7.98
C PHE A 408 -11.84 -8.70 -8.44
N ILE A 409 -12.36 -7.84 -9.32
CA ILE A 409 -13.71 -7.99 -9.88
C ILE A 409 -13.80 -9.24 -10.77
N ALA A 410 -12.79 -9.50 -11.60
CA ALA A 410 -12.72 -10.70 -12.43
C ALA A 410 -12.74 -11.97 -11.58
N GLU A 411 -11.98 -11.99 -10.49
CA GLU A 411 -11.98 -13.13 -9.57
C GLU A 411 -13.33 -13.33 -8.88
N ALA A 412 -13.95 -12.25 -8.39
CA ALA A 412 -15.29 -12.31 -7.83
C ALA A 412 -16.34 -12.83 -8.84
N LYS A 413 -16.17 -12.52 -10.13
CA LYS A 413 -17.00 -13.09 -11.21
C LYS A 413 -16.73 -14.57 -11.42
N ASN A 414 -15.46 -15.00 -11.42
CA ASN A 414 -15.07 -16.41 -11.56
C ASN A 414 -15.63 -17.26 -10.42
N CYS A 415 -15.63 -16.74 -9.19
CA CYS A 415 -16.24 -17.38 -8.03
C CYS A 415 -17.78 -17.38 -8.06
N GLY A 416 -18.42 -16.70 -9.02
CA GLY A 416 -19.88 -16.61 -9.11
C GLY A 416 -20.51 -15.72 -8.02
N LEU A 417 -19.77 -14.71 -7.54
CA LEU A 417 -20.26 -13.73 -6.55
C LEU A 417 -20.89 -12.50 -7.23
N LEU A 418 -20.37 -12.16 -8.42
CA LEU A 418 -20.81 -11.04 -9.24
C LEU A 418 -21.06 -11.52 -10.67
N ALA A 419 -22.05 -10.93 -11.33
CA ALA A 419 -22.18 -11.00 -12.79
C ALA A 419 -22.15 -9.57 -13.36
N GLU A 420 -21.74 -9.44 -14.63
CA GLU A 420 -21.68 -8.16 -15.31
C GLU A 420 -22.52 -8.22 -16.58
N TYR A 421 -23.47 -7.30 -16.70
CA TYR A 421 -24.30 -7.16 -17.89
C TYR A 421 -24.31 -5.69 -18.32
N LYS A 422 -23.84 -5.43 -19.54
CA LYS A 422 -23.68 -4.08 -20.11
C LYS A 422 -22.83 -3.19 -19.19
N THR A 423 -23.45 -2.20 -18.53
CA THR A 423 -22.80 -1.21 -17.65
C THR A 423 -23.11 -1.44 -16.17
N ARG A 424 -23.65 -2.61 -15.80
CA ARG A 424 -24.10 -2.90 -14.44
C ARG A 424 -23.49 -4.18 -13.89
N TYR A 425 -23.17 -4.14 -12.60
CA TYR A 425 -22.89 -5.33 -11.80
C TYR A 425 -24.16 -5.85 -11.16
N HIS A 426 -24.29 -7.16 -11.15
CA HIS A 426 -25.36 -7.93 -10.54
C HIS A 426 -24.77 -8.73 -9.39
N LEU A 427 -25.26 -8.47 -8.18
CA LEU A 427 -24.83 -9.13 -6.96
C LEU A 427 -25.56 -10.47 -6.86
N LEU A 428 -24.82 -11.58 -6.78
CA LEU A 428 -25.40 -12.92 -6.84
C LEU A 428 -25.72 -13.47 -5.44
N PRO A 429 -26.74 -14.32 -5.28
CA PRO A 429 -27.14 -14.86 -3.97
C PRO A 429 -26.03 -15.59 -3.22
N LYS A 430 -25.04 -16.15 -3.94
CA LYS A 430 -23.86 -16.81 -3.37
C LYS A 430 -23.10 -15.92 -2.37
N LEU A 431 -23.18 -14.60 -2.51
CA LEU A 431 -22.62 -13.64 -1.54
C LEU A 431 -23.17 -13.80 -0.12
N LEU A 432 -24.40 -14.31 0.02
CA LEU A 432 -25.09 -14.53 1.29
C LEU A 432 -25.03 -15.98 1.78
N GLU A 433 -24.45 -16.89 1.01
CA GLU A 433 -24.32 -18.30 1.39
C GLU A 433 -23.28 -18.47 2.50
N ASP A 434 -23.57 -19.35 3.45
CA ASP A 434 -22.60 -19.76 4.47
C ASP A 434 -21.65 -20.80 3.85
N HIS A 435 -20.36 -20.48 3.83
CA HIS A 435 -19.31 -21.40 3.38
C HIS A 435 -18.48 -21.92 4.56
N ASP A 436 -17.95 -23.14 4.39
CA ASP A 436 -16.92 -23.69 5.27
C ASP A 436 -15.63 -22.86 5.17
N PHE A 437 -14.95 -22.59 6.30
CA PHE A 437 -13.82 -21.66 6.33
C PHE A 437 -12.63 -22.07 5.45
N ASP A 438 -12.36 -23.37 5.31
CA ASP A 438 -11.25 -23.83 4.49
C ASP A 438 -11.51 -23.52 3.00
N SER A 439 -12.77 -23.44 2.57
CA SER A 439 -13.16 -23.11 1.21
C SER A 439 -13.55 -21.65 1.02
N ILE A 440 -13.96 -20.89 2.06
CA ILE A 440 -14.49 -19.54 1.85
C ILE A 440 -13.50 -18.59 1.18
N ARG A 441 -12.21 -18.74 1.46
CA ARG A 441 -11.18 -17.91 0.84
C ARG A 441 -11.08 -18.12 -0.67
N LEU A 442 -11.48 -19.30 -1.13
CA LEU A 442 -11.58 -19.67 -2.54
C LEU A 442 -12.96 -19.36 -3.12
N GLU A 443 -14.02 -19.44 -2.30
CA GLU A 443 -15.42 -19.36 -2.75
C GLU A 443 -16.04 -17.96 -2.65
N ASN A 444 -15.69 -17.19 -1.61
CA ASN A 444 -16.26 -15.87 -1.30
C ASN A 444 -15.25 -14.90 -0.67
N ILE A 445 -14.25 -14.51 -1.47
CA ILE A 445 -13.26 -13.46 -1.14
C ILE A 445 -13.89 -12.12 -0.73
N ILE A 446 -15.08 -11.79 -1.23
CA ILE A 446 -15.78 -10.54 -0.88
C ILE A 446 -16.14 -10.53 0.61
N SER A 447 -16.73 -11.61 1.10
CA SER A 447 -17.05 -11.78 2.52
C SER A 447 -15.82 -11.69 3.41
N VAL A 448 -14.68 -12.26 2.99
CA VAL A 448 -13.42 -12.22 3.76
C VAL A 448 -12.99 -10.77 4.02
N TYR A 449 -12.88 -9.95 2.97
CA TYR A 449 -12.51 -8.55 3.11
C TYR A 449 -13.58 -7.71 3.85
N ASP A 450 -14.89 -7.95 3.66
CA ASP A 450 -15.93 -7.24 4.44
C ASP A 450 -15.77 -7.52 5.94
N ASN A 451 -15.48 -8.78 6.31
CA ASN A 451 -15.30 -9.17 7.70
C ASN A 451 -14.04 -8.57 8.33
N GLU A 452 -12.94 -8.46 7.58
CA GLU A 452 -11.71 -7.80 8.04
C GLU A 452 -11.93 -6.30 8.29
N ALA A 453 -12.70 -5.61 7.44
CA ALA A 453 -12.98 -4.18 7.59
C ALA A 453 -14.08 -3.87 8.62
N LYS A 454 -14.96 -4.84 8.95
CA LYS A 454 -16.12 -4.66 9.84
C LYS A 454 -15.83 -3.97 11.19
N PRO A 455 -14.72 -4.24 11.90
CA PRO A 455 -14.35 -3.56 13.14
C PRO A 455 -14.16 -2.05 12.99
N ILE A 456 -13.77 -1.59 11.80
CA ILE A 456 -13.48 -0.19 11.51
C ILE A 456 -14.75 0.46 10.94
N GLY A 457 -15.75 0.69 11.80
CA GLY A 457 -17.08 1.17 11.40
C GLY A 457 -17.09 2.42 10.52
N VAL A 458 -16.09 3.30 10.72
CA VAL A 458 -15.89 4.52 9.91
C VAL A 458 -15.75 4.21 8.42
N VAL A 459 -15.16 3.07 8.03
CA VAL A 459 -15.02 2.66 6.62
C VAL A 459 -16.40 2.48 5.98
N ARG A 460 -17.28 1.72 6.62
CA ARG A 460 -18.64 1.48 6.14
C ARG A 460 -19.43 2.79 6.09
N ASP A 461 -19.39 3.57 7.16
CA ASP A 461 -20.17 4.80 7.26
C ASP A 461 -19.71 5.83 6.19
N THR A 462 -18.41 5.89 5.91
CA THR A 462 -17.84 6.71 4.82
C THR A 462 -18.26 6.22 3.44
N LEU A 463 -18.31 4.90 3.21
CA LEU A 463 -18.77 4.33 1.94
C LEU A 463 -20.25 4.61 1.68
N ILE A 464 -21.10 4.51 2.71
CA ILE A 464 -22.52 4.85 2.60
C ILE A 464 -22.69 6.33 2.26
N LYS A 465 -21.94 7.20 2.95
CA LYS A 465 -21.91 8.64 2.65
C LYS A 465 -21.47 8.90 1.21
N ALA A 466 -20.38 8.30 0.76
CA ALA A 466 -19.86 8.43 -0.60
C ALA A 466 -20.84 7.92 -1.68
N LEU A 467 -21.56 6.83 -1.41
CA LEU A 467 -22.59 6.29 -2.32
C LEU A 467 -23.80 7.22 -2.45
N ASN A 468 -24.14 7.98 -1.42
CA ASN A 468 -25.20 8.97 -1.48
C ASN A 468 -24.73 10.26 -2.15
N GLU A 469 -23.47 10.64 -1.94
CA GLU A 469 -22.87 11.85 -2.52
C GLU A 469 -22.54 11.70 -4.02
N CYS A 470 -22.30 10.47 -4.51
CA CYS A 470 -21.79 10.28 -5.86
C CYS A 470 -22.70 10.80 -6.98
N ASP A 471 -24.02 10.91 -6.71
CA ASP A 471 -25.00 11.34 -7.70
C ASP A 471 -25.10 12.88 -7.78
N ASP A 472 -24.75 13.60 -6.70
CA ASP A 472 -24.91 15.07 -6.57
C ASP A 472 -23.59 15.81 -6.27
N ILE A 473 -22.44 15.14 -6.42
CA ILE A 473 -21.14 15.72 -6.07
C ILE A 473 -20.80 16.95 -6.92
N ASP A 474 -20.28 17.98 -6.25
CA ASP A 474 -19.79 19.18 -6.93
C ASP A 474 -18.61 18.82 -7.85
N GLN A 475 -18.78 19.08 -9.14
CA GLN A 475 -17.75 18.84 -10.15
C GLN A 475 -16.47 19.65 -9.88
N ARG A 476 -16.57 20.79 -9.20
CA ARG A 476 -15.40 21.57 -8.78
C ARG A 476 -14.65 20.91 -7.65
N GLU A 477 -15.35 20.29 -6.70
CA GLU A 477 -14.71 19.51 -5.63
C GLU A 477 -13.98 18.29 -6.22
N LEU A 478 -14.60 17.57 -7.16
CA LEU A 478 -13.94 16.48 -7.89
C LEU A 478 -12.68 16.96 -8.63
N ALA A 479 -12.77 18.09 -9.32
CA ALA A 479 -11.62 18.67 -10.02
C ALA A 479 -10.50 19.08 -9.05
N ALA A 480 -10.82 19.62 -7.88
CA ALA A 480 -9.86 19.94 -6.84
C ALA A 480 -9.15 18.68 -6.33
N TRP A 481 -9.88 17.59 -6.07
CA TRP A 481 -9.27 16.31 -5.67
C TRP A 481 -8.38 15.71 -6.75
N HIS A 482 -8.74 15.86 -8.03
CA HIS A 482 -7.85 15.45 -9.14
C HIS A 482 -6.58 16.27 -9.20
N PHE A 483 -6.67 17.59 -8.99
CA PHE A 483 -5.49 18.45 -8.94
C PHE A 483 -4.59 18.05 -7.76
N GLU A 484 -5.16 17.78 -6.58
CA GLU A 484 -4.39 17.26 -5.46
C GLU A 484 -3.75 15.89 -5.76
N ASP A 485 -4.43 15.02 -6.50
CA ASP A 485 -3.88 13.73 -6.92
C ASP A 485 -2.68 13.91 -7.88
N GLU A 486 -2.69 14.89 -8.78
CA GLU A 486 -1.52 15.22 -9.61
C GLU A 486 -0.31 15.67 -8.77
N CYS A 487 -0.56 16.46 -7.72
CA CYS A 487 0.47 16.86 -6.75
C CYS A 487 0.97 15.66 -5.93
N ARG A 488 0.08 14.80 -5.43
CA ARG A 488 0.45 13.58 -4.69
C ARG A 488 1.27 12.63 -5.58
N ASP A 489 0.91 12.50 -6.86
CA ASP A 489 1.64 11.66 -7.82
C ASP A 489 3.09 12.13 -7.99
N LEU A 490 3.32 13.43 -8.13
CA LEU A 490 4.66 14.01 -8.17
C LEU A 490 5.47 13.70 -6.91
N MET A 491 4.88 13.85 -5.72
CA MET A 491 5.54 13.55 -4.45
C MET A 491 5.93 12.07 -4.35
N TRP A 492 5.02 11.17 -4.73
CA TRP A 492 5.25 9.73 -4.73
C TRP A 492 6.35 9.34 -5.72
N GLU A 493 6.32 9.88 -6.93
CA GLU A 493 7.32 9.65 -7.96
C GLU A 493 8.70 10.13 -7.49
N THR A 494 8.78 11.35 -6.96
CA THR A 494 10.02 11.92 -6.40
C THR A 494 10.59 11.03 -5.29
N HIS A 495 9.75 10.58 -4.36
CA HIS A 495 10.19 9.67 -3.29
C HIS A 495 10.64 8.30 -3.83
N ALA A 496 9.93 7.75 -4.82
CA ALA A 496 10.25 6.47 -5.41
C ALA A 496 11.61 6.46 -6.10
N TYR A 497 11.98 7.58 -6.76
CA TYR A 497 13.23 7.75 -7.49
C TYR A 497 14.36 8.42 -6.69
N ASN A 498 14.15 8.81 -5.42
CA ASN A 498 15.21 9.32 -4.54
C ASN A 498 16.03 8.21 -3.83
N LYS A 499 16.09 7.01 -4.42
CA LYS A 499 16.80 5.86 -3.84
C LYS A 499 18.23 5.79 -4.39
N PRO A 500 19.21 5.28 -3.60
CA PRO A 500 20.62 5.22 -4.01
C PRO A 500 20.90 4.50 -5.35
N ILE A 501 19.99 3.62 -5.78
CA ILE A 501 20.09 2.93 -7.08
C ILE A 501 19.99 3.87 -8.29
N TYR A 502 19.45 5.07 -8.12
CA TYR A 502 19.25 6.07 -9.19
C TYR A 502 20.24 7.24 -9.10
N ASP A 503 21.17 7.21 -8.14
CA ASP A 503 22.09 8.31 -7.85
C ASP A 503 23.12 8.56 -8.95
N ASP A 504 23.36 7.58 -9.83
CA ASP A 504 24.25 7.68 -10.98
C ASP A 504 23.81 8.77 -11.97
N ILE A 505 22.49 8.97 -12.12
CA ILE A 505 21.93 10.06 -12.93
C ILE A 505 21.42 11.20 -12.05
N ASN A 506 20.62 10.89 -11.01
CA ASN A 506 19.89 11.92 -10.27
C ASN A 506 20.80 12.95 -9.59
N ARG A 507 22.01 12.57 -9.15
CA ARG A 507 22.96 13.53 -8.54
C ARG A 507 23.57 14.53 -9.52
N HIS A 508 23.47 14.25 -10.82
CA HIS A 508 24.01 15.11 -11.87
C HIS A 508 22.94 16.01 -12.50
N GLU A 509 21.67 15.81 -12.13
CA GLU A 509 20.57 16.66 -12.57
C GLU A 509 20.72 18.08 -11.99
N THR A 510 20.33 19.06 -12.80
CA THR A 510 20.45 20.50 -12.47
C THR A 510 19.10 21.18 -12.32
N ALA A 511 18.01 20.49 -12.68
CA ALA A 511 16.66 21.03 -12.56
C ALA A 511 16.33 21.30 -11.09
N SER A 512 15.92 22.54 -10.79
CA SER A 512 15.70 23.04 -9.43
C SER A 512 14.43 23.87 -9.29
N GLU A 513 13.81 24.30 -10.40
CA GLU A 513 12.54 25.02 -10.38
C GLU A 513 11.39 24.12 -9.90
N ASP A 514 10.34 24.73 -9.34
CA ASP A 514 9.18 24.00 -8.81
C ASP A 514 8.47 23.20 -9.92
N PRO A 515 8.49 21.85 -9.84
CA PRO A 515 7.89 20.99 -10.86
C PRO A 515 6.37 20.78 -10.65
N SER A 516 5.78 21.43 -9.65
CA SER A 516 4.37 21.23 -9.30
C SER A 516 3.44 21.79 -10.40
N PRO A 517 2.34 21.09 -10.73
CA PRO A 517 1.27 21.70 -11.52
C PRO A 517 0.70 22.91 -10.76
N PHE A 518 0.10 23.85 -11.48
CA PHE A 518 -0.45 25.07 -10.88
C PHE A 518 -1.83 25.39 -11.41
N PHE A 519 -2.72 25.83 -10.52
CA PHE A 519 -4.05 26.31 -10.87
C PHE A 519 -4.22 27.74 -10.33
N LEU A 520 -4.37 28.70 -11.24
CA LEU A 520 -4.42 30.13 -10.94
C LEU A 520 -5.81 30.66 -11.29
N GLN A 521 -6.46 31.27 -10.30
CA GLN A 521 -7.76 31.90 -10.49
C GLN A 521 -7.63 33.42 -10.34
N PRO A 522 -8.17 34.19 -11.31
CA PRO A 522 -8.17 35.64 -11.25
C PRO A 522 -9.18 36.14 -10.22
N THR A 523 -8.95 37.32 -9.66
CA THR A 523 -9.95 38.00 -8.81
C THR A 523 -11.17 38.42 -9.63
N ASP A 524 -10.93 39.02 -10.80
CA ASP A 524 -11.96 39.41 -11.77
C ASP A 524 -11.86 38.52 -13.01
N GLY A 525 -12.62 37.42 -13.01
CA GLY A 525 -12.57 36.42 -14.08
C GLY A 525 -13.36 36.80 -15.33
N ASN A 526 -12.76 36.61 -16.51
CA ASN A 526 -13.40 36.80 -17.82
C ASN A 526 -14.19 35.57 -18.30
N GLY A 527 -14.22 34.49 -17.50
CA GLY A 527 -14.94 33.26 -17.77
C GLY A 527 -14.26 32.31 -18.78
N ILE A 528 -13.00 32.57 -19.13
CA ILE A 528 -12.21 31.76 -20.08
C ILE A 528 -11.09 31.05 -19.33
N GLY A 529 -10.92 29.77 -19.64
CA GLY A 529 -9.85 28.93 -19.13
C GLY A 529 -8.68 28.84 -20.12
N VAL A 530 -7.45 28.84 -19.63
CA VAL A 530 -6.25 28.56 -20.43
C VAL A 530 -5.53 27.35 -19.86
N LEU A 531 -5.41 26.29 -20.67
CA LEU A 531 -4.64 25.09 -20.35
C LEU A 531 -3.23 25.23 -20.94
N LEU A 532 -2.20 25.14 -20.08
CA LEU A 532 -0.79 25.26 -20.46
C LEU A 532 -0.09 23.91 -20.38
N VAL A 533 0.59 23.53 -21.47
CA VAL A 533 1.29 22.24 -21.60
C VAL A 533 2.76 22.48 -21.93
N HIS A 534 3.66 22.05 -21.04
CA HIS A 534 5.11 22.19 -21.21
C HIS A 534 5.70 21.17 -22.21
N GLY A 535 6.94 21.39 -22.63
CA GLY A 535 7.71 20.56 -23.55
C GLY A 535 8.35 19.33 -22.92
N LEU A 536 8.95 18.49 -23.76
CA LEU A 536 9.65 17.28 -23.32
C LEU A 536 10.86 17.64 -22.45
N LEU A 537 11.15 16.82 -21.45
CA LEU A 537 12.25 17.00 -20.48
C LEU A 537 12.08 18.21 -19.55
N ALA A 538 11.14 19.12 -19.83
CA ALA A 538 10.81 20.26 -18.99
C ALA A 538 9.87 19.87 -17.85
N ASN A 539 9.40 20.87 -17.10
CA ASN A 539 8.38 20.75 -16.08
C ASN A 539 7.45 21.99 -16.11
N PRO A 540 6.38 22.06 -15.31
CA PRO A 540 5.43 23.18 -15.32
C PRO A 540 6.04 24.59 -15.17
N ALA A 541 7.23 24.73 -14.55
CA ALA A 541 7.92 26.00 -14.45
C ALA A 541 8.21 26.65 -15.82
N GLU A 542 8.34 25.85 -16.89
CA GLU A 542 8.56 26.35 -18.26
C GLU A 542 7.44 27.30 -18.72
N VAL A 543 6.21 27.03 -18.30
CA VAL A 543 5.02 27.81 -18.68
C VAL A 543 4.48 28.67 -17.54
N ARG A 544 5.14 28.68 -16.37
CA ARG A 544 4.63 29.36 -15.18
C ARG A 544 4.53 30.87 -15.35
N ASN A 545 5.58 31.50 -15.86
CA ASN A 545 5.61 32.96 -16.08
C ASN A 545 4.49 33.41 -17.04
N TYR A 546 4.22 32.62 -18.07
CA TYR A 546 3.11 32.89 -18.99
C TYR A 546 1.75 32.72 -18.30
N GLY A 547 1.61 31.73 -17.42
CA GLY A 547 0.40 31.58 -16.60
C GLY A 547 0.17 32.76 -15.65
N ASP A 548 1.23 33.26 -15.00
CA ASP A 548 1.16 34.44 -14.13
C ASP A 548 0.84 35.73 -14.92
N TYR A 549 1.25 35.80 -16.20
CA TYR A 549 0.85 36.87 -17.11
C TYR A 549 -0.65 36.80 -17.45
N LEU A 550 -1.14 35.61 -17.82
CA LEU A 550 -2.54 35.40 -18.21
C LEU A 550 -3.53 35.61 -17.07
N VAL A 551 -3.23 35.14 -15.85
CA VAL A 551 -4.15 35.32 -14.71
C VAL A 551 -4.38 36.80 -14.37
N LYS A 552 -3.36 37.65 -14.57
CA LYS A 552 -3.49 39.11 -14.40
C LYS A 552 -4.42 39.76 -15.43
N GLN A 553 -4.70 39.08 -16.54
CA GLN A 553 -5.66 39.52 -17.56
C GLN A 553 -7.07 38.97 -17.34
N GLY A 554 -7.32 38.27 -16.23
CA GLY A 554 -8.64 37.73 -15.90
C GLY A 554 -8.91 36.32 -16.43
N TYR A 555 -7.91 35.62 -16.98
CA TYR A 555 -8.06 34.22 -17.37
C TYR A 555 -7.89 33.27 -16.17
N THR A 556 -8.68 32.20 -16.14
CA THR A 556 -8.40 31.05 -15.25
C THR A 556 -7.32 30.19 -15.91
N VAL A 557 -6.24 29.86 -15.23
CA VAL A 557 -5.09 29.18 -15.85
C VAL A 557 -4.77 27.88 -15.13
N LEU A 558 -4.58 26.79 -15.89
CA LEU A 558 -4.08 25.52 -15.40
C LEU A 558 -2.81 25.14 -16.14
N GLY A 559 -1.68 25.10 -15.43
CA GLY A 559 -0.43 24.50 -15.91
C GLY A 559 -0.30 23.08 -15.39
N ILE A 560 -0.23 22.12 -16.30
CA ILE A 560 -0.17 20.70 -15.95
C ILE A 560 1.26 20.17 -15.95
N ARG A 561 1.46 19.07 -15.23
CA ARG A 561 2.67 18.26 -15.30
C ARG A 561 2.44 17.04 -16.18
N LEU A 562 3.31 16.82 -17.16
CA LEU A 562 3.31 15.58 -17.94
C LEU A 562 3.89 14.44 -17.09
N LYS A 563 3.30 13.25 -17.17
CA LYS A 563 3.73 12.08 -16.39
C LYS A 563 5.25 11.81 -16.58
N GLY A 564 5.95 11.49 -15.49
CA GLY A 564 7.40 11.24 -15.48
C GLY A 564 8.29 12.50 -15.52
N HIS A 565 7.71 13.69 -15.69
CA HIS A 565 8.46 14.96 -15.70
C HIS A 565 8.49 15.60 -14.32
N GLY A 566 9.55 16.39 -14.05
CA GLY A 566 9.72 17.14 -12.81
C GLY A 566 10.17 16.34 -11.59
N SER A 567 10.54 15.06 -11.75
CA SER A 567 10.93 14.15 -10.66
C SER A 567 12.30 13.52 -10.90
N SER A 568 12.43 12.61 -11.87
CA SER A 568 13.69 11.95 -12.25
C SER A 568 13.65 11.51 -13.72
N PRO A 569 14.80 11.55 -14.45
CA PRO A 569 14.91 10.95 -15.78
C PRO A 569 14.50 9.46 -15.81
N TYR A 570 14.71 8.70 -14.73
CA TYR A 570 14.25 7.31 -14.64
C TYR A 570 12.71 7.20 -14.62
N ALA A 571 12.03 8.19 -14.04
CA ALA A 571 10.57 8.24 -14.06
C ALA A 571 10.07 8.41 -15.49
N LEU A 572 10.65 9.36 -16.23
CA LEU A 572 10.34 9.63 -17.63
C LEU A 572 10.65 8.46 -18.55
N GLN A 573 11.73 7.72 -18.29
CA GLN A 573 12.13 6.55 -19.07
C GLN A 573 11.03 5.50 -19.19
N ASN A 574 10.17 5.39 -18.18
CA ASN A 574 9.12 4.38 -18.07
C ASN A 574 7.75 4.86 -18.59
N GLN A 575 7.65 6.07 -19.13
CA GLN A 575 6.39 6.62 -19.63
C GLN A 575 6.28 6.51 -21.15
N SER A 576 5.07 6.25 -21.62
CA SER A 576 4.68 6.33 -23.02
C SER A 576 4.19 7.74 -23.39
N TRP A 577 4.12 8.07 -24.68
CA TRP A 577 3.53 9.36 -25.07
C TRP A 577 2.04 9.43 -24.75
N GLN A 578 1.36 8.29 -24.70
CA GLN A 578 -0.03 8.19 -24.26
C GLN A 578 -0.18 8.57 -22.79
N ASP A 579 0.78 8.22 -21.93
CA ASP A 579 0.78 8.65 -20.53
C ASP A 579 0.90 10.18 -20.41
N TRP A 580 1.73 10.81 -21.26
CA TRP A 580 1.80 12.27 -21.36
C TRP A 580 0.48 12.86 -21.85
N TYR A 581 -0.13 12.26 -22.87
CA TYR A 581 -1.41 12.71 -23.38
C TYR A 581 -2.54 12.60 -22.35
N GLN A 582 -2.55 11.53 -21.53
CA GLN A 582 -3.52 11.40 -20.45
C GLN A 582 -3.38 12.52 -19.40
N SER A 583 -2.17 13.03 -19.13
CA SER A 583 -2.02 14.24 -18.30
C SER A 583 -2.72 15.45 -18.93
N VAL A 584 -2.65 15.61 -20.25
CA VAL A 584 -3.36 16.69 -20.98
C VAL A 584 -4.87 16.54 -20.87
N VAL A 585 -5.40 15.33 -21.08
CA VAL A 585 -6.83 15.04 -20.96
C VAL A 585 -7.34 15.28 -19.53
N ARG A 586 -6.59 14.87 -18.51
CA ARG A 586 -6.94 15.15 -17.10
C ARG A 586 -6.93 16.65 -16.81
N GLY A 587 -5.90 17.35 -17.29
CA GLY A 587 -5.82 18.82 -17.31
C GLY A 587 -7.08 19.49 -17.85
N PHE A 588 -7.44 19.12 -19.07
CA PHE A 588 -8.61 19.64 -19.76
C PHE A 588 -9.91 19.37 -18.99
N LYS A 589 -10.10 18.13 -18.50
CA LYS A 589 -11.29 17.77 -17.70
C LYS A 589 -11.39 18.59 -16.42
N MET A 590 -10.27 18.89 -15.76
CA MET A 590 -10.25 19.75 -14.55
C MET A 590 -10.63 21.19 -14.88
N ILE A 591 -9.97 21.85 -15.84
CA ILE A 591 -10.24 23.27 -16.12
C ILE A 591 -11.66 23.49 -16.67
N LYS A 592 -12.20 22.50 -17.39
CA LYS A 592 -13.57 22.51 -17.91
C LYS A 592 -14.66 22.63 -16.85
N THR A 593 -14.42 22.19 -15.61
CA THR A 593 -15.41 22.35 -14.53
C THR A 593 -15.52 23.80 -14.05
N HIS A 594 -14.53 24.64 -14.39
CA HIS A 594 -14.48 26.05 -14.04
C HIS A 594 -14.82 26.97 -15.22
N CYS A 595 -14.54 26.57 -16.45
CA CYS A 595 -14.73 27.40 -17.64
C CYS A 595 -15.32 26.60 -18.81
N ASN A 596 -16.35 27.15 -19.45
CA ASN A 596 -17.02 26.53 -20.62
C ASN A 596 -16.33 26.89 -21.95
N ARG A 597 -15.37 27.81 -21.93
CA ARG A 597 -14.55 28.22 -23.08
C ARG A 597 -13.10 28.09 -22.67
N ILE A 598 -12.34 27.27 -23.41
CA ILE A 598 -11.00 26.86 -23.06
C ILE A 598 -10.08 27.10 -24.24
N PHE A 599 -9.00 27.83 -24.01
CA PHE A 599 -7.90 27.97 -24.94
C PHE A 599 -6.75 27.07 -24.49
N VAL A 600 -6.05 26.42 -25.41
CA VAL A 600 -4.93 25.52 -25.08
C VAL A 600 -3.64 26.08 -25.67
N THR A 601 -2.60 26.24 -24.84
CA THR A 601 -1.26 26.60 -25.32
C THR A 601 -0.28 25.50 -24.96
N GLY A 602 0.41 24.97 -25.96
CA GLY A 602 1.41 23.93 -25.77
C GLY A 602 2.77 24.33 -26.35
N PHE A 603 3.85 24.06 -25.62
CA PHE A 603 5.22 24.29 -26.08
C PHE A 603 5.92 23.00 -26.49
N SER A 604 6.60 23.03 -27.63
CA SER A 604 7.34 21.91 -28.21
C SER A 604 6.49 20.64 -28.26
N THR A 605 6.88 19.55 -27.58
CA THR A 605 6.07 18.34 -27.45
C THR A 605 4.69 18.61 -26.83
N GLY A 606 4.57 19.55 -25.91
CA GLY A 606 3.28 20.02 -25.38
C GLY A 606 2.38 20.62 -26.46
N GLY A 607 2.96 21.26 -27.48
CA GLY A 607 2.24 21.74 -28.67
C GLY A 607 1.67 20.59 -29.50
N ALA A 608 2.45 19.52 -29.73
CA ALA A 608 1.94 18.32 -30.40
C ALA A 608 0.79 17.66 -29.63
N LEU A 609 0.90 17.58 -28.30
CA LEU A 609 -0.15 17.03 -27.44
C LEU A 609 -1.40 17.91 -27.39
N ALA A 610 -1.24 19.24 -27.42
CA ALA A 610 -2.37 20.18 -27.54
C ALA A 610 -3.11 19.99 -28.87
N LEU A 611 -2.40 19.82 -29.98
CA LEU A 611 -3.00 19.50 -31.28
C LEU A 611 -3.73 18.15 -31.27
N LYS A 612 -3.19 17.15 -30.59
CA LYS A 612 -3.87 15.86 -30.38
C LYS A 612 -5.17 16.03 -29.59
N LEU A 613 -5.21 16.92 -28.59
CA LEU A 613 -6.43 17.27 -27.86
C LEU A 613 -7.46 17.98 -28.75
N ALA A 614 -7.01 18.86 -29.66
CA ALA A 614 -7.87 19.48 -30.67
C ALA A 614 -8.61 18.44 -31.54
N ALA A 615 -7.89 17.39 -31.93
CA ALA A 615 -8.40 16.32 -32.77
C ALA A 615 -9.45 15.44 -32.07
N ASP A 616 -9.59 15.53 -30.74
CA ASP A 616 -10.66 14.85 -29.99
C ASP A 616 -12.00 15.62 -30.02
N HIS A 617 -12.05 16.78 -30.67
CA HIS A 617 -13.26 17.56 -30.96
C HIS A 617 -14.08 17.98 -29.72
N TYR A 618 -13.40 18.37 -28.64
CA TYR A 618 -14.09 18.96 -27.49
C TYR A 618 -14.69 20.33 -27.85
N PRO A 619 -16.01 20.53 -27.68
CA PRO A 619 -16.68 21.77 -28.08
C PRO A 619 -16.28 22.97 -27.21
N GLU A 620 -15.75 22.73 -26.01
CA GLU A 620 -15.26 23.80 -25.13
C GLU A 620 -13.94 24.41 -25.60
N ILE A 621 -13.20 23.74 -26.51
CA ILE A 621 -11.93 24.24 -27.03
C ILE A 621 -12.21 25.28 -28.11
N ILE A 622 -11.94 26.55 -27.80
CA ILE A 622 -12.20 27.68 -28.70
C ILE A 622 -11.02 27.98 -29.64
N GLY A 623 -9.82 27.53 -29.28
CA GLY A 623 -8.61 27.76 -30.06
C GLY A 623 -7.36 27.16 -29.40
N ILE A 624 -6.31 27.00 -30.19
CA ILE A 624 -5.04 26.41 -29.75
C ILE A 624 -3.86 27.21 -30.27
N SER A 625 -2.86 27.44 -29.42
CA SER A 625 -1.53 27.87 -29.86
C SER A 625 -0.51 26.76 -29.64
N ALA A 626 0.08 26.28 -30.74
CA ALA A 626 1.09 25.23 -30.76
C ALA A 626 2.46 25.86 -31.08
N VAL A 627 3.30 25.98 -30.06
CA VAL A 627 4.58 26.69 -30.12
C VAL A 627 5.71 25.68 -30.34
N ALA A 628 6.58 25.90 -31.31
CA ALA A 628 7.81 25.14 -31.59
C ALA A 628 7.63 23.61 -31.77
N VAL A 629 6.55 23.18 -32.42
CA VAL A 629 6.17 21.75 -32.54
C VAL A 629 7.25 20.92 -33.26
N PRO A 630 7.80 19.86 -32.64
CA PRO A 630 8.94 19.15 -33.18
C PRO A 630 8.53 18.06 -34.18
N ILE A 631 8.52 18.35 -35.48
CA ILE A 631 8.43 17.30 -36.54
C ILE A 631 9.81 16.97 -37.12
N LYS A 632 10.60 18.01 -37.43
CA LYS A 632 11.95 17.92 -37.98
C LYS A 632 12.93 18.60 -37.04
N PHE A 633 13.95 17.86 -36.62
CA PHE A 633 15.04 18.37 -35.78
C PHE A 633 16.19 18.89 -36.63
N ILE A 634 16.91 19.90 -36.13
CA ILE A 634 18.12 20.43 -36.77
C ILE A 634 19.21 19.35 -36.83
N ASN A 635 19.39 18.61 -35.74
CA ASN A 635 20.27 17.44 -35.72
C ASN A 635 19.44 16.16 -35.95
N PRO A 636 19.57 15.49 -37.11
CA PRO A 636 18.82 14.26 -37.41
C PRO A 636 19.11 13.11 -36.45
N ALA A 637 20.21 13.16 -35.69
CA ALA A 637 20.57 12.13 -34.72
C ALA A 637 19.52 11.94 -33.62
N PHE A 638 18.77 12.99 -33.26
CA PHE A 638 17.64 12.90 -32.33
C PHE A 638 16.49 12.01 -32.87
N MET A 639 16.48 11.74 -34.19
CA MET A 639 15.48 10.93 -34.87
C MET A 639 16.03 9.61 -35.43
N LEU A 640 17.29 9.27 -35.14
CA LEU A 640 17.93 8.01 -35.59
C LEU A 640 17.41 6.77 -34.84
N VAL A 641 16.45 6.91 -33.94
CA VAL A 641 15.82 5.79 -33.24
C VAL A 641 14.91 5.03 -34.23
N PRO A 642 15.19 3.75 -34.55
CA PRO A 642 14.47 3.02 -35.61
C PRO A 642 12.98 2.78 -35.30
N LEU A 643 12.10 3.00 -36.28
CA LEU A 643 10.67 2.62 -36.18
C LEU A 643 10.48 1.13 -36.55
N LEU A 644 10.81 0.24 -35.63
CA LEU A 644 10.68 -1.21 -35.87
C LEU A 644 9.23 -1.65 -35.65
N HIS A 645 8.58 -2.14 -36.71
CA HIS A 645 7.18 -2.59 -36.70
C HIS A 645 6.99 -3.99 -36.08
N GLY A 646 7.55 -4.25 -34.89
CA GLY A 646 7.35 -5.52 -34.18
C GLY A 646 7.99 -5.57 -32.79
N THR A 647 7.31 -6.20 -31.83
CA THR A 647 7.73 -6.27 -30.41
C THR A 647 9.05 -6.99 -30.20
N ASN A 648 9.33 -8.06 -30.96
CA ASN A 648 10.53 -8.89 -30.75
C ASN A 648 11.85 -8.19 -31.10
N LYS A 649 11.90 -7.43 -32.21
CA LYS A 649 13.14 -6.74 -32.63
C LYS A 649 13.42 -5.45 -31.86
N LEU A 650 12.39 -4.88 -31.24
CA LEU A 650 12.50 -3.72 -30.36
C LEU A 650 13.14 -4.12 -29.02
N VAL A 651 12.73 -5.29 -28.50
CA VAL A 651 13.43 -5.94 -27.39
C VAL A 651 14.89 -6.21 -27.77
N ASP A 652 15.16 -6.77 -28.95
CA ASP A 652 16.54 -7.00 -29.39
C ASP A 652 17.37 -5.71 -29.51
N TRP A 653 16.79 -4.60 -29.99
CA TRP A 653 17.47 -3.31 -30.05
C TRP A 653 17.71 -2.71 -28.66
N ILE A 654 16.73 -2.77 -27.75
CA ILE A 654 16.87 -2.34 -26.36
C ILE A 654 17.95 -3.17 -25.64
N SER A 655 17.94 -4.49 -25.81
CA SER A 655 18.92 -5.42 -25.24
C SER A 655 20.31 -5.22 -25.85
N SER A 656 20.40 -4.85 -27.13
CA SER A 656 21.67 -4.49 -27.78
C SER A 656 22.27 -3.19 -27.23
N PHE A 657 21.43 -2.34 -26.64
CA PHE A 657 21.81 -1.12 -25.93
C PHE A 657 22.02 -1.33 -24.42
N GLU A 658 21.78 -2.53 -23.84
CA GLU A 658 22.11 -2.80 -22.43
C GLU A 658 23.64 -2.72 -22.14
N GLY A 659 24.47 -2.50 -23.17
CA GLY A 659 25.89 -2.13 -23.06
C GLY A 659 26.25 -0.68 -23.43
N VAL A 660 25.29 0.16 -23.87
CA VAL A 660 25.51 1.56 -24.30
C VAL A 660 24.62 2.47 -23.47
N LYS A 661 25.20 3.47 -22.80
CA LYS A 661 24.56 4.37 -21.80
C LYS A 661 23.05 4.62 -22.04
N PRO A 662 22.15 4.27 -21.08
CA PRO A 662 20.69 4.42 -21.26
C PRO A 662 20.19 5.87 -21.29
N PHE A 663 21.10 6.82 -21.05
CA PHE A 663 20.86 8.25 -21.03
C PHE A 663 21.88 8.99 -21.90
N ILE A 664 21.42 10.08 -22.52
CA ILE A 664 22.24 11.01 -23.31
C ILE A 664 22.22 12.37 -22.60
N GLU A 665 23.35 13.08 -22.57
CA GLU A 665 23.37 14.44 -22.02
C GLU A 665 22.61 15.43 -22.92
N ASN A 666 21.84 16.31 -22.28
CA ASN A 666 21.03 17.36 -22.86
C ASN A 666 21.69 18.73 -22.59
N PRO A 667 22.41 19.31 -23.56
CA PRO A 667 22.84 20.70 -23.46
C PRO A 667 21.62 21.61 -23.67
N THR A 668 20.91 21.91 -22.58
CA THR A 668 19.68 22.72 -22.58
C THR A 668 19.97 24.21 -22.33
N GLU A 669 19.13 25.05 -22.93
CA GLU A 669 19.07 26.49 -22.68
C GLU A 669 18.56 26.85 -21.26
N HIS A 670 17.80 25.95 -20.63
CA HIS A 670 17.18 26.16 -19.30
C HIS A 670 17.52 24.98 -18.35
N PRO A 671 18.76 24.88 -17.86
CA PRO A 671 19.21 23.75 -17.03
C PRO A 671 18.51 23.65 -15.67
N THR A 672 17.89 24.72 -15.17
CA THR A 672 17.11 24.72 -13.93
C THR A 672 15.70 24.16 -14.11
N ILE A 673 15.24 23.98 -15.36
CA ILE A 673 13.89 23.50 -15.70
C ILE A 673 13.96 22.12 -16.37
N ASN A 674 14.83 21.96 -17.36
CA ASN A 674 14.91 20.71 -18.12
C ASN A 674 15.83 19.68 -17.45
N TYR A 675 15.50 18.40 -17.62
CA TYR A 675 16.44 17.32 -17.31
C TYR A 675 17.74 17.47 -18.11
N ARG A 676 18.85 17.24 -17.41
CA ARG A 676 20.17 17.16 -18.01
C ARG A 676 20.37 15.84 -18.73
N HIS A 677 19.74 14.76 -18.27
CA HIS A 677 19.86 13.45 -18.91
C HIS A 677 18.56 13.05 -19.62
N VAL A 678 18.67 12.74 -20.92
CA VAL A 678 17.57 12.28 -21.77
C VAL A 678 17.54 10.76 -21.78
N PRO A 679 16.44 10.12 -21.34
CA PRO A 679 16.29 8.68 -21.51
C PRO A 679 16.10 8.34 -23.00
N VAL A 680 16.85 7.37 -23.53
CA VAL A 680 16.73 6.98 -24.95
C VAL A 680 15.31 6.50 -25.30
N LYS A 681 14.65 5.77 -24.38
CA LYS A 681 13.26 5.33 -24.54
C LYS A 681 12.28 6.50 -24.70
N CYS A 682 12.57 7.64 -24.08
CA CYS A 682 11.74 8.85 -24.19
C CYS A 682 11.78 9.41 -25.63
N LEU A 683 12.95 9.37 -26.29
CA LEU A 683 13.07 9.79 -27.69
C LEU A 683 12.30 8.86 -28.64
N TYR A 684 12.28 7.56 -28.35
CA TYR A 684 11.44 6.62 -29.08
C TYR A 684 9.94 6.98 -28.97
N GLN A 685 9.46 7.29 -27.77
CA GLN A 685 8.07 7.69 -27.54
C GLN A 685 7.73 9.01 -28.24
N LEU A 686 8.66 9.98 -28.25
CA LEU A 686 8.52 11.21 -29.02
C LEU A 686 8.36 10.92 -30.51
N ARG A 687 9.17 10.00 -31.06
CA ARG A 687 9.07 9.61 -32.47
C ARG A 687 7.71 8.99 -32.80
N LEU A 688 7.18 8.12 -31.92
CA LEU A 688 5.83 7.55 -32.08
C LEU A 688 4.75 8.64 -32.08
N LEU A 689 4.84 9.64 -31.20
CA LEU A 689 3.93 10.77 -31.19
C LEU A 689 4.01 11.54 -32.53
N ILE A 690 5.21 11.88 -33.00
CA ILE A 690 5.42 12.57 -34.27
C ILE A 690 4.83 11.78 -35.45
N ASP A 691 5.04 10.46 -35.48
CA ASP A 691 4.50 9.64 -36.56
C ASP A 691 2.96 9.59 -36.52
N SER A 692 2.36 9.54 -35.33
CA SER A 692 0.88 9.61 -35.16
C SER A 692 0.27 10.97 -35.50
N MET A 693 1.05 12.06 -35.55
CA MET A 693 0.56 13.38 -35.99
C MET A 693 0.00 13.35 -37.41
N ASN A 694 0.47 12.44 -38.27
CA ASN A 694 -0.09 12.29 -39.62
C ASN A 694 -1.57 11.90 -39.61
N ASP A 695 -2.00 11.20 -38.57
CA ASP A 695 -3.36 10.69 -38.45
C ASP A 695 -4.31 11.72 -37.83
N PHE A 696 -3.84 12.48 -36.82
CA PHE A 696 -4.72 13.36 -36.05
C PHE A 696 -4.69 14.84 -36.49
N LEU A 697 -3.62 15.36 -37.10
CA LEU A 697 -3.60 16.76 -37.55
C LEU A 697 -4.72 17.09 -38.57
N PRO A 698 -5.07 16.20 -39.53
CA PRO A 698 -6.18 16.45 -40.44
C PRO A 698 -7.54 16.52 -39.75
N LEU A 699 -7.65 15.99 -38.52
CA LEU A 699 -8.88 16.00 -37.73
C LEU A 699 -9.02 17.29 -36.92
N CYS A 700 -7.99 18.13 -36.78
CA CYS A 700 -8.09 19.36 -36.02
C CYS A 700 -9.06 20.35 -36.70
N THR A 701 -10.21 20.63 -36.06
CA THR A 701 -11.23 21.56 -36.56
C THR A 701 -11.24 22.92 -35.85
N ALA A 702 -10.72 23.00 -34.62
CA ALA A 702 -10.59 24.25 -33.88
C ALA A 702 -9.58 25.19 -34.57
N PRO A 703 -9.69 26.52 -34.40
CA PRO A 703 -8.66 27.46 -34.83
C PRO A 703 -7.30 27.13 -34.21
N VAL A 704 -6.24 27.10 -35.03
CA VAL A 704 -4.88 26.78 -34.58
C VAL A 704 -3.91 27.87 -35.00
N GLN A 705 -3.17 28.43 -34.05
CA GLN A 705 -1.97 29.22 -34.31
C GLN A 705 -0.74 28.34 -34.12
N VAL A 706 0.10 28.24 -35.15
CA VAL A 706 1.44 27.64 -35.05
C VAL A 706 2.44 28.78 -34.86
N VAL A 707 3.22 28.74 -33.79
CA VAL A 707 4.26 29.75 -33.50
C VAL A 707 5.64 29.08 -33.55
N GLN A 708 6.59 29.66 -34.30
CA GLN A 708 7.90 29.03 -34.50
C GLN A 708 9.03 30.06 -34.62
N GLY A 709 10.17 29.76 -33.99
CA GLY A 709 11.40 30.51 -34.16
C GLY A 709 12.01 30.29 -35.55
N ASP A 710 12.44 31.35 -36.23
CA ASP A 710 13.05 31.29 -37.56
C ASP A 710 14.44 30.61 -37.57
N ASN A 711 15.20 30.76 -36.48
CA ASN A 711 16.54 30.18 -36.28
C ASN A 711 16.62 29.32 -35.01
N ASP A 712 15.55 28.58 -34.71
CA ASP A 712 15.48 27.64 -33.58
C ASP A 712 16.60 26.57 -33.68
N PRO A 713 17.44 26.41 -32.63
CA PRO A 713 18.59 25.51 -32.66
C PRO A 713 18.23 24.03 -32.53
N ILE A 714 17.01 23.70 -32.08
CA ILE A 714 16.55 22.33 -31.81
C ILE A 714 15.60 21.86 -32.91
N VAL A 715 14.57 22.65 -33.18
CA VAL A 715 13.50 22.32 -34.12
C VAL A 715 13.65 23.13 -35.39
N SER A 716 13.62 22.47 -36.56
CA SER A 716 13.65 23.17 -37.84
C SER A 716 12.38 23.97 -38.04
N PHE A 717 12.50 25.23 -38.51
CA PHE A 717 11.36 26.06 -38.90
C PHE A 717 10.44 25.39 -39.93
N ARG A 718 10.96 24.43 -40.71
CA ARG A 718 10.17 23.62 -41.65
C ARG A 718 9.11 22.78 -40.98
N SER A 719 9.27 22.45 -39.69
CA SER A 719 8.26 21.74 -38.89
C SER A 719 6.95 22.51 -38.85
N ALA A 720 7.01 23.83 -38.66
CA ALA A 720 5.81 24.67 -38.60
C ALA A 720 5.02 24.65 -39.93
N GLN A 721 5.72 24.72 -41.06
CA GLN A 721 5.09 24.60 -42.38
C GLN A 721 4.46 23.22 -42.58
N GLU A 722 5.12 22.16 -42.09
CA GLU A 722 4.60 20.79 -42.21
C GLU A 722 3.36 20.56 -41.33
N VAL A 723 3.32 21.12 -40.12
CA VAL A 723 2.12 21.14 -39.29
C VAL A 723 1.01 21.88 -40.03
N MET A 724 1.26 23.12 -40.47
CA MET A 724 0.27 23.96 -41.17
C MET A 724 -0.33 23.27 -42.39
N ASN A 725 0.49 22.57 -43.19
CA ASN A 725 0.03 21.87 -44.39
C ASN A 725 -0.87 20.65 -44.08
N LYS A 726 -0.79 20.08 -42.88
CA LYS A 726 -1.55 18.89 -42.47
C LYS A 726 -2.80 19.22 -41.66
N LEU A 727 -2.93 20.43 -41.13
CA LEU A 727 -4.10 20.82 -40.34
C LEU A 727 -5.36 20.87 -41.21
N GLY A 728 -6.45 20.26 -40.72
CA GLY A 728 -7.74 20.24 -41.43
C GLY A 728 -8.60 21.50 -41.28
N GLY A 729 -8.36 22.31 -40.25
CA GLY A 729 -9.13 23.51 -39.92
C GLY A 729 -9.01 24.64 -40.94
N LYS A 730 -10.00 25.54 -40.99
CA LYS A 730 -10.02 26.68 -41.93
C LYS A 730 -9.38 27.96 -41.39
N ASN A 731 -9.30 28.11 -40.06
CA ASN A 731 -8.79 29.31 -39.37
C ASN A 731 -7.43 29.03 -38.72
N ASN A 732 -6.45 28.57 -39.52
CA ASN A 732 -5.11 28.30 -39.04
C ASN A 732 -4.18 29.47 -39.37
N THR A 733 -3.37 29.90 -38.41
CA THR A 733 -2.40 31.00 -38.57
C THR A 733 -0.99 30.50 -38.28
N LEU A 734 0.00 31.03 -39.01
CA LEU A 734 1.42 30.76 -38.78
C LEU A 734 2.12 32.06 -38.37
N LYS A 735 2.72 32.07 -37.18
CA LYS A 735 3.54 33.16 -36.68
C LYS A 735 5.00 32.74 -36.61
N MET A 736 5.84 33.40 -37.40
CA MET A 736 7.29 33.29 -37.30
C MET A 736 7.83 34.34 -36.34
N ILE A 737 8.65 33.91 -35.38
CA ILE A 737 9.32 34.76 -34.40
C ILE A 737 10.81 34.78 -34.73
N SER A 738 11.43 35.96 -34.76
CA SER A 738 12.87 36.03 -34.95
C SER A 738 13.58 35.65 -33.65
N SER A 739 14.21 34.49 -33.63
CA SER A 739 14.84 33.93 -32.43
C SER A 739 15.91 32.90 -32.81
N ASN A 740 17.06 32.97 -32.13
CA ASN A 740 18.12 31.95 -32.15
C ASN A 740 18.04 30.99 -30.95
N ARG A 741 16.94 31.04 -30.20
CA ARG A 741 16.65 30.26 -28.99
C ARG A 741 15.39 29.42 -29.17
N HIS A 742 15.37 28.23 -28.59
CA HIS A 742 14.19 27.36 -28.60
C HIS A 742 13.11 27.85 -27.61
N GLY A 743 13.51 28.39 -26.45
CA GLY A 743 12.64 28.79 -25.32
C GLY A 743 11.75 30.03 -25.54
N ILE A 744 11.25 30.27 -26.76
CA ILE A 744 10.54 31.50 -27.14
C ILE A 744 9.30 31.80 -26.28
N LEU A 745 8.60 30.76 -25.80
CA LEU A 745 7.45 30.92 -24.91
C LEU A 745 7.88 31.27 -23.49
N HIS A 746 8.88 30.57 -22.93
CA HIS A 746 9.32 30.78 -21.56
C HIS A 746 9.88 32.19 -21.35
N GLU A 747 10.63 32.68 -22.33
CA GLU A 747 11.33 33.97 -22.29
C GLU A 747 10.55 35.14 -22.89
N ASN A 748 9.34 34.91 -23.41
CA ASN A 748 8.57 35.88 -24.18
C ASN A 748 9.37 36.52 -25.35
N ILE A 749 10.14 35.73 -26.10
CA ILE A 749 10.97 36.27 -27.18
C ILE A 749 10.09 36.78 -28.32
N GLY A 750 10.40 37.97 -28.83
CA GLY A 750 9.72 38.55 -29.98
C GLY A 750 8.22 38.82 -29.77
N GLY A 751 7.78 39.01 -28.52
CA GLY A 751 6.37 39.25 -28.19
C GLY A 751 5.50 38.02 -28.39
N THR A 752 6.03 36.83 -28.05
CA THR A 752 5.31 35.56 -28.21
C THR A 752 4.02 35.55 -27.38
N TRP A 753 4.02 36.07 -26.15
CA TRP A 753 2.83 36.13 -25.29
C TRP A 753 1.75 37.02 -25.88
N GLU A 754 2.13 38.21 -26.36
CA GLU A 754 1.23 39.17 -26.99
C GLU A 754 0.63 38.58 -28.28
N SER A 755 1.45 37.89 -29.09
CA SER A 755 0.97 37.25 -30.31
C SER A 755 -0.03 36.11 -30.05
N ILE A 756 0.11 35.40 -28.93
CA ILE A 756 -0.84 34.35 -28.55
C ILE A 756 -2.11 34.97 -27.98
N ASP A 757 -2.00 36.03 -27.17
CA ASP A 757 -3.14 36.77 -26.62
C ASP A 757 -3.99 37.43 -27.72
N GLU A 758 -3.37 38.02 -28.75
CA GLU A 758 -4.07 38.54 -29.93
C GLU A 758 -4.92 37.46 -30.62
N PHE A 759 -4.33 36.30 -30.90
CA PHE A 759 -5.05 35.19 -31.52
C PHE A 759 -6.11 34.58 -30.60
N MET A 760 -5.86 34.54 -29.29
CA MET A 760 -6.84 34.11 -28.31
C MET A 760 -8.07 35.03 -28.31
N LYS A 761 -7.87 36.35 -28.36
CA LYS A 761 -8.94 37.35 -28.50
C LYS A 761 -9.75 37.16 -29.79
N GLU A 762 -9.08 36.92 -30.91
CA GLU A 762 -9.77 36.58 -32.18
C GLU A 762 -10.66 35.34 -32.03
N CYS A 763 -10.17 34.27 -31.40
CA CYS A 763 -10.95 33.05 -31.15
C CYS A 763 -12.15 33.31 -30.23
N ILE A 764 -11.98 34.17 -29.22
CA ILE A 764 -13.05 34.57 -28.29
C ILE A 764 -14.13 35.35 -29.03
N ASP A 765 -13.75 36.31 -29.86
CA ASP A 765 -14.67 37.13 -30.66
C ASP A 765 -15.44 36.29 -31.69
N GLU A 766 -14.75 35.38 -32.39
CA GLU A 766 -15.39 34.41 -33.29
C GLU A 766 -16.39 33.50 -32.56
N THR A 767 -16.10 33.12 -31.31
CA THR A 767 -17.00 32.31 -30.50
C THR A 767 -18.20 33.12 -30.00
N ASN A 768 -18.00 34.39 -29.65
CA ASN A 768 -19.10 35.29 -29.24
C ASN A 768 -20.05 35.64 -30.39
N ALA A 769 -19.57 35.59 -31.65
CA ALA A 769 -20.36 35.90 -32.83
C ALA A 769 -21.23 34.73 -33.33
N LYS A 770 -20.98 33.50 -32.84
CA LYS A 770 -21.74 32.28 -33.15
C LYS A 770 -22.77 32.02 -32.06
#